data_AF-A0AAV9THK2-F1
#
_entry.id   AF-A0AAV9THK2-F1
#
_cell.length_a   1.000
_cell.length_b   1.000
_cell.length_c   1.000
_cell.angle_alpha   90.00
_cell.angle_beta   90.00
_cell.angle_gamma   90.00
#
_symmetry.space_group_name_H-M   'P 1'
#
loop_
_entity.id
_entity.type
_entity.pdbx_description
1 polymer ?
#
loop_
_entity_poly.entity_id
_entity_poly.type
_entity_poly.pdbx_seq_one_letter_code
_entity_poly.pdbx_strand_id
1 'polypeptide(L)'
;MSGAIPDEFDIIVCGGGSCGCVVAGRLANLDHNLKVLLIENGESNLNNPWVFRPGIYPRNMKLDSKTATFYQSRPSKHLSGRSAIVPCANILGGGSSINFMMYTRASASDYDDFQAKGWSTKELLPLMKKHETYQRASHNRETHGFDGPIKVSFGNYTYPIKDDFLRAASSQGIPVVDDLQDLTTGHGAEHWLKWINRDTGRRSDSAHAYIHATRAKHSNLYLACNTKVDKVIIENGRAVAVHTIPSKPLDPNELKGRTFRARKQIVISGGTLSSPLILQRSGVGDPEKLRRAGVKPIVDLPGVGLNFQDHYLTFSTYRAKPGTESFDDFVRGDPEVQKRVFDEWNIKGTGPLATNGIEAGVKIRPTPEELKEFERWPTPHFKDGWKSYFENKPDKPVMHYSVIAGWFGDHMVMPPGNFFTMFHFLEYPFSRGSTHIVSPNPYDAPDFDAGFMNDERDMVPMVWGYIKSRETARRMDAYAGEVANMHPVFAYDSPARARDLNLADTNKHALPGNLTAGIQHGSWTQPLNEAERKADIKRTLNAHCVDGREPLKYSDADIKEVEEWVKRHVETTWHSLGTCSMAPKEGNSIVKHGVLDERLNVHGVKGLKVADLSICPDNVGCNTYSTALLIGEKAAVLVAEDLGYSGEALEMKVPTYHAPGEVLVKNPIIDTPGIKTSDPNSPHIKNRETPSWGLYQHPDKLEELAKQKLTQNEWYYASSNAGLSHTHLANRQAFFRHKIVARQLVDTNERSTCTTIFGHEVSAPFGIAPIGINKIYHPQGELPVAKVTGELGIPYSLSTAGSCPIEDVARANDAGRASRTEVESGDQSKIPEGPWFFQLYMPHDDELTISYLAARLAARRLFATPNYAFYRGIGADMGLTDPVFQKRLAERGIDPQKEPERAAAMRIDSIWHGRAWSWDKPAWARAQWQRISGGKPFLIKGIQRVDDAEKAADLGFEGIVVSNHAGRQVDGAIASLDALERIAEKVGDRIVVTFDSGVRGAADIITALALGARFVFIGRLWIWGLSIMGEHGVRHVLKGLLADLDILMNVAGIQKIGDINKDLLESLPKSYALVAEKSKL
;
A
#
# COMPACT_ATOMS: atom_id res chain seq x y z
N MET A 1 -39.62 11.52 2.28
CA MET A 1 -40.72 12.50 2.25
C MET A 1 -40.12 13.87 1.93
N SER A 2 -40.41 14.42 0.75
CA SER A 2 -39.94 15.75 0.35
C SER A 2 -40.87 16.83 0.91
N GLY A 3 -40.58 17.29 2.13
CA GLY A 3 -41.12 18.58 2.56
C GLY A 3 -40.58 19.68 1.65
N ALA A 4 -41.37 20.72 1.39
CA ALA A 4 -40.90 21.88 0.65
C ALA A 4 -39.67 22.48 1.36
N ILE A 5 -38.59 22.73 0.61
CA ILE A 5 -37.39 23.42 1.14
C ILE A 5 -37.84 24.80 1.66
N PRO A 6 -37.48 25.23 2.88
CA PRO A 6 -37.82 26.57 3.38
C PRO A 6 -37.22 27.70 2.51
N ASP A 7 -37.72 28.93 2.67
CA ASP A 7 -37.13 30.12 2.02
C ASP A 7 -36.07 30.82 2.90
N GLU A 8 -35.92 30.43 4.17
CA GLU A 8 -34.97 31.06 5.11
C GLU A 8 -34.20 30.05 5.99
N PHE A 9 -32.89 30.24 6.07
CA PHE A 9 -31.91 29.41 6.77
C PHE A 9 -31.01 30.25 7.68
N ASP A 10 -30.28 29.61 8.59
CA ASP A 10 -29.23 30.29 9.34
C ASP A 10 -27.99 30.46 8.49
N ILE A 11 -27.62 29.40 7.77
CA ILE A 11 -26.40 29.32 6.98
C ILE A 11 -26.76 28.80 5.58
N ILE A 12 -26.24 29.45 4.54
CA ILE A 12 -26.34 28.99 3.16
C ILE A 12 -24.94 28.76 2.60
N VAL A 13 -24.71 27.56 2.06
CA VAL A 13 -23.47 27.19 1.35
C VAL A 13 -23.78 27.05 -0.14
N CYS A 14 -23.05 27.80 -0.96
CA CYS A 14 -23.27 27.93 -2.40
C CYS A 14 -22.22 27.12 -3.18
N GLY A 15 -22.55 25.88 -3.53
CA GLY A 15 -21.66 24.93 -4.19
C GLY A 15 -21.38 23.72 -3.30
N GLY A 16 -21.83 22.56 -3.73
CA GLY A 16 -21.66 21.26 -3.07
C GLY A 16 -20.39 20.54 -3.50
N GLY A 17 -19.30 21.27 -3.74
CA GLY A 17 -17.99 20.70 -4.06
C GLY A 17 -17.29 20.03 -2.88
N SER A 18 -16.02 19.66 -3.08
CA SER A 18 -15.18 19.02 -2.06
C SER A 18 -15.16 19.80 -0.74
N CYS A 19 -14.96 21.12 -0.80
CA CYS A 19 -14.93 22.03 0.36
C CYS A 19 -16.34 22.35 0.89
N GLY A 20 -17.28 22.72 0.01
CA GLY A 20 -18.63 23.10 0.41
C GLY A 20 -19.39 21.98 1.13
N CYS A 21 -19.14 20.72 0.77
CA CYS A 21 -19.67 19.57 1.50
C CYS A 21 -19.15 19.50 2.95
N VAL A 22 -17.86 19.76 3.18
CA VAL A 22 -17.28 19.80 4.53
C VAL A 22 -17.91 20.91 5.34
N VAL A 23 -17.96 22.14 4.80
CA VAL A 23 -18.52 23.30 5.49
C VAL A 23 -19.97 23.06 5.90
N ALA A 24 -20.82 22.65 4.96
CA ALA A 24 -22.25 22.44 5.24
C ALA A 24 -22.48 21.27 6.20
N GLY A 25 -21.77 20.14 6.03
CA GLY A 25 -21.89 18.99 6.90
C GLY A 25 -21.41 19.28 8.32
N ARG A 26 -20.23 19.89 8.47
CA ARG A 26 -19.68 20.26 9.79
C ARG A 26 -20.58 21.25 10.52
N LEU A 27 -21.03 22.33 9.87
CA LEU A 27 -21.87 23.34 10.51
C LEU A 27 -23.28 22.83 10.87
N ALA A 28 -23.81 21.85 10.13
CA ALA A 28 -25.06 21.19 10.52
C ALA A 28 -24.92 20.26 11.75
N ASN A 29 -23.70 19.82 12.06
CA ASN A 29 -23.36 19.05 13.27
C ASN A 29 -22.72 19.92 14.37
N LEU A 30 -22.58 21.23 14.15
CA LEU A 30 -22.16 22.18 15.19
C LEU A 30 -23.26 22.36 16.24
N ASP A 31 -24.47 22.63 15.76
CA ASP A 31 -25.70 22.73 16.55
C ASP A 31 -26.88 22.34 15.65
N HIS A 32 -27.62 21.31 16.05
CA HIS A 32 -28.74 20.79 15.26
C HIS A 32 -29.94 21.74 15.20
N ASN A 33 -29.94 22.85 15.95
CA ASN A 33 -30.92 23.92 15.80
C ASN A 33 -30.60 24.87 14.63
N LEU A 34 -29.36 24.89 14.13
CA LEU A 34 -28.99 25.68 12.96
C LEU A 34 -29.55 25.03 11.69
N LYS A 35 -30.36 25.78 10.95
CA LYS A 35 -30.83 25.37 9.62
C LYS A 35 -29.76 25.71 8.59
N VAL A 36 -29.16 24.69 7.98
CA VAL A 36 -28.11 24.84 6.96
C VAL A 36 -28.65 24.40 5.61
N LEU A 37 -28.53 25.25 4.58
CA LEU A 37 -28.86 24.89 3.19
C LEU A 37 -27.58 24.75 2.38
N LEU A 38 -27.42 23.62 1.70
CA LEU A 38 -26.43 23.42 0.64
C LEU A 38 -27.10 23.49 -0.73
N ILE A 39 -26.64 24.40 -1.58
CA ILE A 39 -27.10 24.58 -2.96
C ILE A 39 -26.04 24.04 -3.92
N GLU A 40 -26.44 23.22 -4.88
CA GLU A 40 -25.55 22.60 -5.87
C GLU A 40 -26.15 22.65 -7.27
N ASN A 41 -25.34 23.06 -8.25
CA ASN A 41 -25.76 23.15 -9.65
C ASN A 41 -25.99 21.77 -10.28
N GLY A 42 -25.11 20.82 -10.01
CA GLY A 42 -25.17 19.48 -10.55
C GLY A 42 -26.20 18.58 -9.89
N GLU A 43 -26.32 17.37 -10.42
CA GLU A 43 -27.20 16.33 -9.89
C GLU A 43 -26.72 15.82 -8.52
N SER A 44 -27.63 15.16 -7.79
CA SER A 44 -27.24 14.46 -6.56
C SER A 44 -26.40 13.22 -6.90
N ASN A 45 -25.36 12.95 -6.09
CA ASN A 45 -24.51 11.77 -6.27
C ASN A 45 -24.91 10.58 -5.37
N LEU A 46 -25.97 10.71 -4.56
CA LEU A 46 -26.37 9.73 -3.56
C LEU A 46 -26.57 8.34 -4.19
N ASN A 47 -25.72 7.38 -3.79
CA ASN A 47 -25.75 5.99 -4.26
C ASN A 47 -25.72 5.82 -5.78
N ASN A 48 -25.10 6.76 -6.50
CA ASN A 48 -24.90 6.64 -7.94
C ASN A 48 -23.71 5.70 -8.26
N PRO A 49 -23.93 4.54 -8.90
CA PRO A 49 -22.85 3.59 -9.23
C PRO A 49 -21.86 4.13 -10.25
N TRP A 50 -22.18 5.22 -10.94
CA TRP A 50 -21.27 5.94 -11.82
C TRP A 50 -20.32 6.91 -11.08
N VAL A 51 -20.51 7.06 -9.77
CA VAL A 51 -19.67 7.85 -8.88
C VAL A 51 -18.89 6.93 -7.95
N PHE A 52 -19.60 6.09 -7.19
CA PHE A 52 -18.97 5.39 -6.06
C PHE A 52 -18.03 4.25 -6.46
N ARG A 53 -18.05 3.78 -7.71
CA ARG A 53 -17.14 2.73 -8.21
C ARG A 53 -15.87 3.39 -8.76
N PRO A 54 -14.68 3.16 -8.16
CA PRO A 54 -13.45 3.83 -8.58
C PRO A 54 -13.07 3.70 -10.06
N GLY A 55 -12.98 2.48 -10.58
CA GLY A 55 -12.33 2.18 -11.87
C GLY A 55 -13.03 2.70 -13.14
N ILE A 56 -14.17 3.37 -13.01
CA ILE A 56 -14.91 4.00 -14.12
C ILE A 56 -14.63 5.50 -14.26
N TYR A 57 -13.79 6.08 -13.40
CA TYR A 57 -13.54 7.53 -13.37
C TYR A 57 -13.17 8.19 -14.71
N PRO A 58 -12.48 7.53 -15.70
CA PRO A 58 -12.10 8.22 -16.93
C PRO A 58 -13.29 8.75 -17.74
N ARG A 59 -14.45 8.08 -17.62
CA ARG A 59 -15.66 8.46 -18.35
C ARG A 59 -16.13 9.88 -18.05
N ASN A 60 -15.78 10.40 -16.88
CA ASN A 60 -16.29 11.68 -16.40
C ASN A 60 -15.72 12.85 -17.21
N MET A 61 -14.59 12.65 -17.90
CA MET A 61 -13.91 13.65 -18.74
C MET A 61 -14.31 13.58 -20.22
N LYS A 62 -15.22 12.69 -20.62
CA LYS A 62 -15.80 12.73 -21.97
C LYS A 62 -16.51 14.06 -22.19
N LEU A 63 -16.39 14.65 -23.38
CA LEU A 63 -16.99 15.96 -23.69
C LEU A 63 -18.52 15.98 -23.58
N ASP A 64 -19.18 14.82 -23.67
CA ASP A 64 -20.63 14.63 -23.48
C ASP A 64 -21.03 14.29 -22.03
N SER A 65 -20.07 14.34 -21.10
CA SER A 65 -20.29 14.01 -19.70
C SER A 65 -21.31 14.96 -19.05
N LYS A 66 -22.22 14.37 -18.26
CA LYS A 66 -23.19 15.14 -17.45
C LYS A 66 -22.61 15.59 -16.11
N THR A 67 -21.48 15.03 -15.70
CA THR A 67 -20.88 15.23 -14.38
C THR A 67 -19.79 16.29 -14.36
N ALA A 68 -19.50 16.93 -15.49
CA ALA A 68 -18.49 17.97 -15.64
C ALA A 68 -19.00 19.12 -16.53
N THR A 69 -18.42 20.30 -16.34
CA THR A 69 -18.55 21.48 -17.21
C THR A 69 -17.19 21.77 -17.83
N PHE A 70 -17.15 22.04 -19.13
CA PHE A 70 -15.91 22.25 -19.89
C PHE A 70 -15.75 23.73 -20.23
N TYR A 71 -14.88 24.44 -19.52
CA TYR A 71 -14.62 25.86 -19.78
C TYR A 71 -13.60 25.99 -20.90
N GLN A 72 -13.98 26.66 -21.98
CA GLN A 72 -13.06 26.95 -23.08
C GLN A 72 -12.30 28.24 -22.78
N SER A 73 -10.98 28.16 -22.85
CA SER A 73 -10.10 29.34 -22.72
C SER A 73 -9.91 30.05 -24.06
N ARG A 74 -9.50 31.32 -24.00
CA ARG A 74 -9.02 32.08 -25.16
C ARG A 74 -7.89 31.32 -25.89
N PRO A 75 -7.79 31.45 -27.22
CA PRO A 75 -6.63 30.95 -27.95
C PRO A 75 -5.33 31.57 -27.43
N SER A 76 -4.30 30.77 -27.23
CA SER A 76 -3.02 31.23 -26.69
C SER A 76 -1.85 30.96 -27.64
N LYS A 77 -1.04 32.00 -27.91
CA LYS A 77 0.23 31.85 -28.64
C LYS A 77 1.24 30.98 -27.89
N HIS A 78 1.14 30.91 -26.56
CA HIS A 78 2.00 30.10 -25.70
C HIS A 78 1.65 28.61 -25.80
N LEU A 79 0.47 28.30 -26.35
CA LEU A 79 0.00 26.95 -26.63
C LEU A 79 -0.13 26.72 -28.14
N SER A 80 0.78 27.26 -28.94
CA SER A 80 0.80 27.11 -30.40
C SER A 80 -0.55 27.41 -31.08
N GLY A 81 -1.31 28.37 -30.54
CA GLY A 81 -2.59 28.84 -31.06
C GLY A 81 -3.83 28.09 -30.56
N ARG A 82 -3.71 27.03 -29.74
CA ARG A 82 -4.88 26.31 -29.24
C ARG A 82 -5.65 27.11 -28.18
N SER A 83 -6.94 26.81 -28.06
CA SER A 83 -7.76 27.12 -26.89
C SER A 83 -7.73 25.94 -25.92
N ALA A 84 -7.16 26.13 -24.72
CA ALA A 84 -7.20 25.10 -23.69
C ALA A 84 -8.65 24.86 -23.22
N ILE A 85 -8.97 23.62 -22.86
CA ILE A 85 -10.24 23.27 -22.22
C ILE A 85 -9.93 22.94 -20.77
N VAL A 86 -10.63 23.59 -19.83
CA VAL A 86 -10.48 23.34 -18.39
C VAL A 86 -11.80 22.79 -17.85
N PRO A 87 -11.92 21.46 -17.72
CA PRO A 87 -13.06 20.84 -17.07
C PRO A 87 -13.10 21.15 -15.58
N CYS A 88 -14.30 21.25 -15.02
CA CYS A 88 -14.50 21.12 -13.57
C CYS A 88 -15.75 20.29 -13.31
N ALA A 89 -15.90 19.78 -12.09
CA ALA A 89 -17.06 18.98 -11.74
C ALA A 89 -18.38 19.77 -11.81
N ASN A 90 -19.45 19.08 -12.18
CA ASN A 90 -20.82 19.55 -12.21
C ASN A 90 -21.75 18.48 -11.62
N ILE A 91 -21.52 18.13 -10.36
CA ILE A 91 -22.24 17.12 -9.60
C ILE A 91 -21.98 17.36 -8.11
N LEU A 92 -22.92 16.98 -7.23
CA LEU A 92 -22.70 16.99 -5.79
C LEU A 92 -21.45 16.17 -5.41
N GLY A 93 -20.67 16.68 -4.45
CA GLY A 93 -19.32 16.24 -4.11
C GLY A 93 -18.23 16.93 -4.94
N GLY A 94 -18.58 17.58 -6.05
CA GLY A 94 -17.65 18.25 -6.95
C GLY A 94 -16.56 17.30 -7.45
N GLY A 95 -15.31 17.78 -7.44
CA GLY A 95 -14.17 17.00 -7.89
C GLY A 95 -14.06 15.63 -7.19
N SER A 96 -14.42 15.55 -5.90
CA SER A 96 -14.36 14.29 -5.17
C SER A 96 -15.21 13.16 -5.75
N SER A 97 -16.29 13.49 -6.47
CA SER A 97 -17.17 12.52 -7.14
C SER A 97 -16.63 12.00 -8.48
N ILE A 98 -15.65 12.69 -9.08
CA ILE A 98 -15.21 12.39 -10.46
C ILE A 98 -13.70 12.33 -10.68
N ASN A 99 -12.89 12.76 -9.70
CA ASN A 99 -11.44 12.86 -9.81
C ASN A 99 -10.76 11.49 -9.96
N PHE A 100 -9.44 11.54 -10.17
CA PHE A 100 -8.56 10.35 -10.27
C PHE A 100 -8.37 9.61 -8.95
N MET A 101 -8.93 10.10 -7.85
CA MET A 101 -8.80 9.55 -6.51
C MET A 101 -7.34 9.48 -6.01
N MET A 102 -6.37 10.18 -6.61
CA MET A 102 -5.00 10.19 -6.07
C MET A 102 -4.95 10.94 -4.74
N TYR A 103 -4.49 10.25 -3.69
CA TYR A 103 -4.20 10.85 -2.40
C TYR A 103 -2.80 11.45 -2.42
N THR A 104 -2.72 12.77 -2.21
CA THR A 104 -1.47 13.52 -2.18
C THR A 104 -1.64 14.66 -1.19
N ARG A 105 -0.61 14.97 -0.39
CA ARG A 105 -0.59 16.12 0.52
C ARG A 105 0.46 17.13 0.07
N ALA A 106 0.11 18.40 0.28
CA ALA A 106 1.00 19.54 0.06
C ALA A 106 2.17 19.49 1.05
N SER A 107 3.27 20.14 0.72
CA SER A 107 4.41 20.26 1.63
C SER A 107 4.12 21.28 2.73
N ALA A 108 4.84 21.20 3.84
CA ALA A 108 4.62 22.05 5.01
C ALA A 108 4.81 23.54 4.66
N SER A 109 5.83 23.87 3.87
CA SER A 109 6.07 25.26 3.49
C SER A 109 4.98 25.86 2.61
N ASP A 110 4.15 25.05 1.94
CA ASP A 110 3.07 25.56 1.07
C ASP A 110 2.05 26.38 1.87
N TYR A 111 1.63 25.88 3.02
CA TYR A 111 0.66 26.57 3.87
C TYR A 111 1.30 27.72 4.64
N ASP A 112 2.56 27.58 5.06
CA ASP A 112 3.29 28.67 5.69
C ASP A 112 3.48 29.86 4.72
N ASP A 113 3.66 29.56 3.43
CA ASP A 113 3.76 30.55 2.36
C ASP A 113 2.43 31.22 2.02
N PHE A 114 1.28 30.81 2.59
CA PHE A 114 0.05 31.61 2.48
C PHE A 114 0.15 32.97 3.19
N GLN A 115 1.13 33.14 4.10
CA GLN A 115 1.38 34.40 4.83
C GLN A 115 0.14 34.95 5.54
N ALA A 116 -0.72 34.05 6.03
CA ALA A 116 -1.96 34.38 6.71
C ALA A 116 -2.03 33.74 8.10
N LYS A 117 -2.50 34.49 9.09
CA LYS A 117 -2.61 33.99 10.47
C LYS A 117 -3.62 32.84 10.54
N GLY A 118 -3.29 31.77 11.26
CA GLY A 118 -4.17 30.61 11.40
C GLY A 118 -4.06 29.59 10.27
N TRP A 119 -3.17 29.82 9.29
CA TRP A 119 -2.97 28.99 8.11
C TRP A 119 -1.58 28.37 8.03
N SER A 120 -0.74 28.48 9.07
CA SER A 120 0.53 27.74 9.11
C SER A 120 0.28 26.23 9.15
N THR A 121 1.23 25.43 8.66
CA THR A 121 1.11 23.95 8.69
C THR A 121 0.89 23.44 10.11
N LYS A 122 1.57 24.04 11.09
CA LYS A 122 1.41 23.70 12.51
C LYS A 122 -0.04 23.87 12.99
N GLU A 123 -0.69 24.96 12.59
CA GLU A 123 -2.08 25.26 12.97
C GLU A 123 -3.09 24.40 12.19
N LEU A 124 -2.74 24.01 10.96
CA LEU A 124 -3.60 23.22 10.07
C LEU A 124 -3.47 21.70 10.28
N LEU A 125 -2.35 21.20 10.82
CA LEU A 125 -2.10 19.77 11.00
C LEU A 125 -3.22 19.03 11.75
N PRO A 126 -3.80 19.55 12.85
CA PRO A 126 -4.95 18.90 13.49
C PRO A 126 -6.16 18.74 12.55
N LEU A 127 -6.39 19.72 11.68
CA LEU A 127 -7.49 19.70 10.70
C LEU A 127 -7.19 18.79 9.50
N MET A 128 -5.91 18.61 9.14
CA MET A 128 -5.50 17.59 8.17
C MET A 128 -5.89 16.20 8.67
N LYS A 129 -5.56 15.91 9.94
CA LYS A 129 -5.89 14.63 10.58
C LYS A 129 -7.39 14.44 10.79
N LYS A 130 -8.12 15.52 11.08
CA LYS A 130 -9.55 15.50 11.41
C LYS A 130 -10.44 14.91 10.31
N HIS A 131 -10.10 15.13 9.04
CA HIS A 131 -10.92 14.64 7.92
C HIS A 131 -10.57 13.21 7.49
N GLU A 132 -9.40 12.70 7.89
CA GLU A 132 -8.81 11.47 7.35
C GLU A 132 -9.00 10.25 8.26
N THR A 133 -9.33 9.11 7.63
CA THR A 133 -9.07 7.77 8.17
C THR A 133 -8.08 7.07 7.24
N TYR A 134 -6.86 6.88 7.74
CA TYR A 134 -5.72 6.38 6.98
C TYR A 134 -5.58 4.86 7.08
N GLN A 135 -5.99 4.15 6.04
CA GLN A 135 -6.17 2.70 6.04
C GLN A 135 -4.99 1.96 5.35
N ARG A 136 -3.76 2.32 5.73
CA ARG A 136 -2.52 1.58 5.39
C ARG A 136 -1.61 1.44 6.61
N ALA A 137 -0.54 0.65 6.49
CA ALA A 137 0.53 0.67 7.48
C ALA A 137 1.18 2.07 7.50
N SER A 138 1.39 2.66 8.67
CA SER A 138 2.00 3.99 8.83
C SER A 138 3.10 3.91 9.89
N HIS A 139 4.29 4.41 9.54
CA HIS A 139 5.43 4.57 10.46
C HIS A 139 5.46 5.97 11.11
N ASN A 140 4.57 6.86 10.67
CA ASN A 140 4.49 8.29 11.00
C ASN A 140 3.06 8.70 11.41
N ARG A 141 2.49 8.02 12.41
CA ARG A 141 1.08 8.20 12.85
C ARG A 141 0.78 9.62 13.34
N GLU A 142 1.78 10.40 13.67
CA GLU A 142 1.67 11.78 14.12
C GLU A 142 1.14 12.72 13.02
N THR A 143 1.41 12.44 11.75
CA THR A 143 1.02 13.32 10.62
C THR A 143 -0.32 12.94 9.98
N HIS A 144 -0.92 11.80 10.33
CA HIS A 144 -2.14 11.25 9.71
C HIS A 144 -3.31 11.04 10.67
N GLY A 145 -4.53 11.14 10.14
CA GLY A 145 -5.79 10.87 10.83
C GLY A 145 -6.23 9.41 10.74
N PHE A 146 -6.93 8.91 11.75
CA PHE A 146 -7.43 7.52 11.75
C PHE A 146 -8.94 7.40 11.97
N ASP A 147 -9.63 8.50 12.31
CA ASP A 147 -11.05 8.49 12.70
C ASP A 147 -11.93 9.43 11.86
N GLY A 148 -11.36 10.07 10.83
CA GLY A 148 -12.04 11.04 10.00
C GLY A 148 -13.03 10.43 8.98
N PRO A 149 -13.95 11.23 8.45
CA PRO A 149 -14.99 10.72 7.55
C PRO A 149 -14.48 10.30 6.17
N ILE A 150 -13.32 10.78 5.69
CA ILE A 150 -12.74 10.46 4.39
C ILE A 150 -11.73 9.32 4.52
N LYS A 151 -11.97 8.21 3.83
CA LYS A 151 -11.15 6.99 3.92
C LYS A 151 -10.12 6.96 2.80
N VAL A 152 -8.88 6.61 3.16
CA VAL A 152 -7.73 6.59 2.26
C VAL A 152 -7.06 5.23 2.32
N SER A 153 -6.78 4.61 1.19
CA SER A 153 -6.14 3.28 1.12
C SER A 153 -5.43 3.06 -0.22
N PHE A 154 -4.79 1.91 -0.39
CA PHE A 154 -4.28 1.48 -1.70
C PHE A 154 -5.38 0.96 -2.66
N GLY A 155 -6.65 1.00 -2.25
CA GLY A 155 -7.74 0.31 -2.95
C GLY A 155 -7.70 -1.20 -2.72
N ASN A 156 -8.53 -1.94 -3.45
CA ASN A 156 -8.65 -3.41 -3.35
C ASN A 156 -8.12 -4.15 -4.58
N TYR A 157 -7.22 -3.49 -5.33
CA TYR A 157 -6.44 -4.05 -6.43
C TYR A 157 -5.22 -3.17 -6.68
N THR A 158 -4.10 -3.78 -7.05
CA THR A 158 -2.88 -3.05 -7.40
C THR A 158 -2.29 -3.67 -8.64
N TYR A 159 -2.19 -2.90 -9.73
CA TYR A 159 -1.56 -3.41 -10.96
C TYR A 159 -0.05 -3.69 -10.72
N PRO A 160 0.50 -4.77 -11.31
CA PRO A 160 1.91 -5.13 -11.14
C PRO A 160 2.91 -4.05 -11.56
N ILE A 161 2.48 -3.12 -12.42
CA ILE A 161 3.29 -2.00 -12.90
C ILE A 161 3.83 -1.09 -11.78
N LYS A 162 3.22 -1.13 -10.60
CA LYS A 162 3.69 -0.45 -9.38
C LYS A 162 5.14 -0.80 -9.06
N ASP A 163 5.45 -2.09 -8.87
CA ASP A 163 6.80 -2.51 -8.46
C ASP A 163 7.82 -2.28 -9.57
N ASP A 164 7.38 -2.40 -10.83
CA ASP A 164 8.20 -2.16 -12.00
C ASP A 164 8.65 -0.69 -12.10
N PHE A 165 7.69 0.23 -11.95
CA PHE A 165 7.97 1.66 -11.89
C PHE A 165 8.91 2.04 -10.74
N LEU A 166 8.66 1.52 -9.53
CA LEU A 166 9.49 1.85 -8.36
C LEU A 166 10.95 1.37 -8.54
N ARG A 167 11.17 0.20 -9.15
CA ARG A 167 12.53 -0.26 -9.51
C ARG A 167 13.18 0.68 -10.53
N ALA A 168 12.44 1.06 -11.56
CA ALA A 168 12.95 1.95 -12.61
C ALA A 168 13.27 3.36 -12.10
N ALA A 169 12.42 3.93 -11.23
CA ALA A 169 12.67 5.22 -10.57
C ALA A 169 13.90 5.14 -9.64
N SER A 170 14.01 4.08 -8.84
CA SER A 170 15.17 3.85 -7.98
C SER A 170 16.48 3.74 -8.75
N SER A 171 16.47 3.12 -9.94
CA SER A 171 17.64 3.04 -10.82
C SER A 171 18.15 4.40 -11.33
N GLN A 172 17.34 5.46 -11.20
CA GLN A 172 17.69 6.84 -11.55
C GLN A 172 18.12 7.67 -10.32
N GLY A 173 18.26 7.04 -9.15
CA GLY A 173 18.62 7.71 -7.91
C GLY A 173 17.43 8.35 -7.18
N ILE A 174 16.19 8.07 -7.58
CA ILE A 174 15.00 8.55 -6.87
C ILE A 174 14.69 7.56 -5.72
N PRO A 175 14.84 7.96 -4.45
CA PRO A 175 14.65 7.05 -3.31
C PRO A 175 13.19 6.64 -3.18
N VAL A 176 12.94 5.35 -2.94
CA VAL A 176 11.61 4.87 -2.57
C VAL A 176 11.41 5.09 -1.08
N VAL A 177 10.36 5.82 -0.71
CA VAL A 177 9.97 6.11 0.67
C VAL A 177 8.68 5.38 1.01
N ASP A 178 8.39 5.21 2.29
CA ASP A 178 7.13 4.60 2.73
C ASP A 178 5.96 5.59 2.68
N ASP A 179 6.24 6.88 2.81
CA ASP A 179 5.27 7.97 2.74
C ASP A 179 5.88 9.25 2.15
N LEU A 180 5.43 9.60 0.95
CA LEU A 180 5.79 10.82 0.25
C LEU A 180 4.82 11.98 0.55
N GLN A 181 3.81 11.72 1.39
CA GLN A 181 2.74 12.64 1.79
C GLN A 181 2.87 13.03 3.28
N ASP A 182 4.11 12.98 3.78
CA ASP A 182 4.53 13.27 5.15
C ASP A 182 4.67 14.78 5.48
N LEU A 183 4.35 15.65 4.51
CA LEU A 183 4.53 17.11 4.52
C LEU A 183 5.98 17.61 4.35
N THR A 184 6.98 16.72 4.29
CA THR A 184 8.40 17.12 4.29
C THR A 184 9.19 16.62 3.08
N THR A 185 8.76 15.54 2.46
CA THR A 185 9.48 14.89 1.36
C THR A 185 9.27 15.64 0.04
N GLY A 186 10.31 16.36 -0.40
CA GLY A 186 10.34 17.06 -1.70
C GLY A 186 10.95 16.26 -2.86
N HIS A 187 11.62 15.14 -2.59
CA HIS A 187 12.24 14.28 -3.63
C HIS A 187 12.16 12.79 -3.23
N GLY A 188 11.37 11.99 -3.93
CA GLY A 188 11.22 10.55 -3.67
C GLY A 188 10.18 9.86 -4.57
N ALA A 189 9.97 8.56 -4.34
CA ALA A 189 8.99 7.72 -5.01
C ALA A 189 8.17 6.89 -4.00
N GLU A 190 6.91 6.59 -4.28
CA GLU A 190 6.08 5.75 -3.42
C GLU A 190 5.06 4.89 -4.18
N HIS A 191 4.50 3.89 -3.49
CA HIS A 191 3.20 3.31 -3.85
C HIS A 191 2.13 4.37 -3.56
N TRP A 192 1.44 4.85 -4.59
CA TRP A 192 0.53 5.97 -4.46
C TRP A 192 -0.80 5.56 -3.80
N LEU A 193 -1.23 6.28 -2.78
CA LEU A 193 -2.52 6.06 -2.11
C LEU A 193 -3.69 6.61 -2.91
N LYS A 194 -4.90 6.17 -2.55
CA LYS A 194 -6.15 6.60 -3.17
C LYS A 194 -7.22 7.03 -2.14
N TRP A 195 -8.09 7.94 -2.56
CA TRP A 195 -9.36 8.29 -1.91
C TRP A 195 -10.40 7.19 -2.12
N ILE A 196 -10.09 5.97 -1.65
CA ILE A 196 -10.91 4.78 -1.76
C ILE A 196 -10.96 4.11 -0.38
N ASN A 197 -12.15 3.76 0.08
CA ASN A 197 -12.33 2.98 1.30
C ASN A 197 -12.01 1.50 1.00
N ARG A 198 -10.98 0.93 1.63
CA ARG A 198 -10.61 -0.48 1.43
C ARG A 198 -11.68 -1.46 1.92
N ASP A 199 -12.48 -1.07 2.90
CA ASP A 199 -13.46 -1.99 3.50
C ASP A 199 -14.69 -2.19 2.59
N THR A 200 -14.90 -1.27 1.64
CA THR A 200 -16.08 -1.27 0.77
C THR A 200 -15.75 -1.21 -0.72
N GLY A 201 -14.49 -0.93 -1.08
CA GLY A 201 -14.05 -0.77 -2.46
C GLY A 201 -14.67 0.45 -3.16
N ARG A 202 -15.24 1.39 -2.40
CA ARG A 202 -15.92 2.59 -2.91
C ARG A 202 -15.01 3.81 -2.86
N ARG A 203 -15.23 4.73 -3.80
CA ARG A 203 -14.71 6.10 -3.78
C ARG A 203 -15.11 6.80 -2.47
N SER A 204 -14.17 7.51 -1.87
CA SER A 204 -14.39 8.42 -0.75
C SER A 204 -14.68 9.84 -1.28
N ASP A 205 -15.95 10.17 -1.50
CA ASP A 205 -16.38 11.53 -1.87
C ASP A 205 -16.91 12.33 -0.67
N SER A 206 -16.77 13.66 -0.73
CA SER A 206 -17.17 14.55 0.36
C SER A 206 -18.67 14.54 0.62
N ALA A 207 -19.51 14.27 -0.39
CA ALA A 207 -20.95 14.33 -0.20
C ALA A 207 -21.46 13.15 0.63
N HIS A 208 -21.03 11.92 0.36
CA HIS A 208 -21.36 10.78 1.21
C HIS A 208 -20.77 10.95 2.62
N ALA A 209 -19.53 11.42 2.71
CA ALA A 209 -18.82 11.59 3.97
C ALA A 209 -19.42 12.64 4.91
N TYR A 210 -19.93 13.77 4.38
CA TYR A 210 -20.38 14.90 5.21
C TYR A 210 -21.87 15.22 5.08
N ILE A 211 -22.45 15.10 3.88
CA ILE A 211 -23.82 15.55 3.60
C ILE A 211 -24.82 14.42 3.82
N HIS A 212 -24.64 13.29 3.11
CA HIS A 212 -25.55 12.16 3.20
C HIS A 212 -25.47 11.47 4.56
N ALA A 213 -24.26 11.38 5.12
CA ALA A 213 -24.01 11.03 6.53
C ALA A 213 -24.92 11.78 7.50
N THR A 214 -24.87 13.11 7.45
CA THR A 214 -25.63 13.99 8.35
C THR A 214 -27.13 13.87 8.09
N ARG A 215 -27.57 13.93 6.83
CA ARG A 215 -28.99 13.86 6.44
C ARG A 215 -29.65 12.51 6.74
N ALA A 216 -28.86 11.44 6.91
CA ALA A 216 -29.37 10.15 7.34
C ALA A 216 -29.75 10.11 8.83
N LYS A 217 -29.26 11.06 9.64
CA LYS A 217 -29.46 11.10 11.10
C LYS A 217 -30.16 12.36 11.60
N HIS A 218 -30.00 13.47 10.88
CA HIS A 218 -30.49 14.79 11.28
C HIS A 218 -31.27 15.46 10.14
N SER A 219 -32.19 16.35 10.50
CA SER A 219 -33.13 17.00 9.56
C SER A 219 -32.82 18.49 9.32
N ASN A 220 -31.80 19.05 9.97
CA ASN A 220 -31.46 20.47 9.91
C ASN A 220 -30.56 20.84 8.71
N LEU A 221 -30.03 19.84 7.98
CA LEU A 221 -29.27 20.02 6.74
C LEU A 221 -30.16 19.80 5.51
N TYR A 222 -30.37 20.87 4.76
CA TYR A 222 -31.17 20.91 3.53
C TYR A 222 -30.25 20.88 2.31
N LEU A 223 -30.73 20.28 1.22
CA LEU A 223 -29.97 20.09 -0.02
C LEU A 223 -30.84 20.49 -1.22
N ALA A 224 -30.33 21.39 -2.05
CA ALA A 224 -30.94 21.79 -3.31
C ALA A 224 -29.96 21.53 -4.47
N CYS A 225 -30.03 20.33 -5.07
CA CYS A 225 -29.31 19.99 -6.30
C CYS A 225 -30.03 20.55 -7.54
N ASN A 226 -29.40 20.47 -8.72
CA ASN A 226 -29.94 21.01 -9.98
C ASN A 226 -30.30 22.50 -9.90
N THR A 227 -29.64 23.23 -9.02
CA THR A 227 -29.95 24.62 -8.67
C THR A 227 -28.68 25.45 -8.79
N LYS A 228 -28.59 26.29 -9.82
CA LYS A 228 -27.43 27.15 -10.06
C LYS A 228 -27.54 28.41 -9.20
N VAL A 229 -26.47 28.76 -8.49
CA VAL A 229 -26.38 30.04 -7.80
C VAL A 229 -26.08 31.12 -8.82
N ASP A 230 -26.98 32.10 -8.93
CA ASP A 230 -26.76 33.27 -9.77
C ASP A 230 -25.85 34.26 -9.03
N LYS A 231 -26.34 34.82 -7.93
CA LYS A 231 -25.69 35.89 -7.16
C LYS A 231 -26.11 35.89 -5.69
N VAL A 232 -25.29 36.54 -4.87
CA VAL A 232 -25.59 36.91 -3.49
C VAL A 232 -26.22 38.30 -3.48
N ILE A 233 -27.28 38.46 -2.69
CA ILE A 233 -27.96 39.74 -2.45
C ILE A 233 -27.32 40.40 -1.23
N ILE A 234 -26.83 41.62 -1.42
CA ILE A 234 -26.16 42.43 -0.39
C ILE A 234 -27.05 43.63 -0.06
N GLU A 235 -27.43 43.76 1.20
CA GLU A 235 -28.22 44.87 1.75
C GLU A 235 -27.40 45.54 2.86
N ASN A 236 -27.23 46.87 2.80
CA ASN A 236 -26.51 47.65 3.81
C ASN A 236 -25.12 47.08 4.18
N GLY A 237 -24.38 46.59 3.17
CA GLY A 237 -23.05 46.00 3.35
C GLY A 237 -23.01 44.61 3.97
N ARG A 238 -24.16 43.93 4.11
CA ARG A 238 -24.26 42.54 4.60
C ARG A 238 -24.88 41.64 3.54
N ALA A 239 -24.34 40.43 3.37
CA ALA A 239 -24.96 39.40 2.57
C ALA A 239 -26.17 38.81 3.31
N VAL A 240 -27.35 38.85 2.68
CA VAL A 240 -28.63 38.50 3.34
C VAL A 240 -29.42 37.40 2.63
N ALA A 241 -29.14 37.15 1.35
CA ALA A 241 -29.84 36.13 0.58
C ALA A 241 -29.02 35.67 -0.63
N VAL A 242 -29.41 34.53 -1.20
CA VAL A 242 -28.84 33.95 -2.40
C VAL A 242 -29.96 33.79 -3.43
N HIS A 243 -29.76 34.36 -4.61
CA HIS A 243 -30.66 34.14 -5.75
C HIS A 243 -30.17 32.96 -6.60
N THR A 244 -31.10 32.10 -6.99
CA THR A 244 -30.82 30.87 -7.70
C THR A 244 -31.72 30.71 -8.90
N ILE A 245 -31.27 29.92 -9.86
CA ILE A 245 -31.97 29.57 -11.10
C ILE A 245 -31.84 28.06 -11.37
N PRO A 246 -32.73 27.46 -12.16
CA PRO A 246 -32.58 26.05 -12.56
C PRO A 246 -31.25 25.80 -13.26
N SER A 247 -30.62 24.64 -13.04
CA SER A 247 -29.36 24.30 -13.73
C SER A 247 -29.49 24.23 -15.25
N LYS A 248 -30.68 23.86 -15.75
CA LYS A 248 -31.04 23.86 -17.18
C LYS A 248 -32.27 24.75 -17.42
N PRO A 249 -32.21 25.70 -18.37
CA PRO A 249 -33.39 26.46 -18.77
C PRO A 249 -34.26 25.59 -19.69
N LEU A 250 -35.28 24.91 -19.13
CA LEU A 250 -36.16 24.02 -19.90
C LEU A 250 -37.21 24.78 -20.73
N ASP A 251 -37.61 25.98 -20.28
CA ASP A 251 -38.43 26.94 -21.03
C ASP A 251 -37.84 28.35 -20.82
N PRO A 252 -37.54 29.12 -21.88
CA PRO A 252 -37.11 30.52 -21.78
C PRO A 252 -38.04 31.40 -20.93
N ASN A 253 -39.33 31.05 -20.82
CA ASN A 253 -40.35 31.76 -20.04
C ASN A 253 -40.51 31.25 -18.60
N GLU A 254 -39.93 30.08 -18.24
CA GLU A 254 -39.94 29.51 -16.88
C GLU A 254 -38.64 29.74 -16.10
N LEU A 255 -37.83 30.73 -16.48
CA LEU A 255 -36.63 31.19 -15.75
C LEU A 255 -36.95 31.84 -14.38
N LYS A 256 -38.02 31.42 -13.69
CA LYS A 256 -38.37 31.93 -12.36
C LYS A 256 -37.33 31.45 -11.35
N GLY A 257 -36.36 32.32 -11.08
CA GLY A 257 -35.39 32.10 -10.02
C GLY A 257 -36.04 32.07 -8.64
N ARG A 258 -35.36 31.45 -7.68
CA ARG A 258 -35.78 31.37 -6.28
C ARG A 258 -34.74 32.03 -5.38
N THR A 259 -35.20 32.75 -4.37
CA THR A 259 -34.33 33.44 -3.41
C THR A 259 -34.42 32.77 -2.05
N PHE A 260 -33.27 32.44 -1.47
CA PHE A 260 -33.15 31.88 -0.13
C PHE A 260 -32.45 32.89 0.79
N ARG A 261 -33.06 33.21 1.94
CA ARG A 261 -32.50 34.16 2.92
C ARG A 261 -31.61 33.46 3.95
N ALA A 262 -30.53 34.13 4.36
CA ALA A 262 -29.61 33.66 5.40
C ALA A 262 -29.65 34.60 6.61
N ARG A 263 -29.98 34.08 7.80
CA ARG A 263 -30.00 34.87 9.04
C ARG A 263 -28.58 35.19 9.53
N LYS A 264 -27.64 34.24 9.43
CA LYS A 264 -26.33 34.33 10.07
C LYS A 264 -25.18 34.46 9.07
N GLN A 265 -25.02 33.52 8.14
CA GLN A 265 -23.83 33.43 7.28
C GLN A 265 -24.14 32.90 5.87
N ILE A 266 -23.47 33.45 4.86
CA ILE A 266 -23.39 32.89 3.50
C ILE A 266 -21.94 32.48 3.23
N VAL A 267 -21.74 31.29 2.67
CA VAL A 267 -20.43 30.78 2.24
C VAL A 267 -20.51 30.41 0.76
N ILE A 268 -19.64 30.99 -0.06
CA ILE A 268 -19.48 30.62 -1.47
C ILE A 268 -18.42 29.53 -1.57
N SER A 269 -18.78 28.41 -2.20
CA SER A 269 -17.95 27.22 -2.41
C SER A 269 -18.15 26.66 -3.83
N GLY A 270 -18.30 27.55 -4.82
CA GLY A 270 -18.55 27.20 -6.23
C GLY A 270 -17.33 26.65 -6.96
N GLY A 271 -16.15 26.67 -6.33
CA GLY A 271 -14.88 26.30 -6.93
C GLY A 271 -14.24 27.45 -7.69
N THR A 272 -12.95 27.31 -7.99
CA THR A 272 -12.08 28.35 -8.57
C THR A 272 -12.64 29.03 -9.81
N LEU A 273 -13.32 28.30 -10.69
CA LEU A 273 -13.88 28.88 -11.91
C LEU A 273 -15.24 29.56 -11.70
N SER A 274 -16.00 29.22 -10.66
CA SER A 274 -17.39 29.71 -10.49
C SER A 274 -17.57 30.67 -9.31
N SER A 275 -16.84 30.52 -8.21
CA SER A 275 -16.87 31.45 -7.06
C SER A 275 -16.62 32.91 -7.44
N PRO A 276 -15.60 33.26 -8.24
CA PRO A 276 -15.42 34.65 -8.69
C PRO A 276 -16.59 35.14 -9.56
N LEU A 277 -17.22 34.27 -10.35
CA LEU A 277 -18.34 34.66 -11.22
C LEU A 277 -19.60 34.97 -10.41
N ILE A 278 -19.84 34.22 -9.33
CA ILE A 278 -20.92 34.51 -8.37
C ILE A 278 -20.66 35.88 -7.71
N LEU A 279 -19.44 36.14 -7.22
CA LEU A 279 -19.07 37.44 -6.66
C LEU A 279 -19.27 38.58 -7.65
N GLN A 280 -18.80 38.41 -8.89
CA GLN A 280 -18.91 39.42 -9.93
C GLN A 280 -20.39 39.73 -10.26
N ARG A 281 -21.26 38.72 -10.45
CA ARG A 281 -22.72 38.96 -10.64
C ARG A 281 -23.40 39.55 -9.40
N SER A 282 -22.80 39.40 -8.23
CA SER A 282 -23.23 40.04 -6.98
C SER A 282 -22.77 41.51 -6.85
N GLY A 283 -22.05 42.04 -7.84
CA GLY A 283 -21.50 43.39 -7.82
C GLY A 283 -20.18 43.53 -7.07
N VAL A 284 -19.47 42.43 -6.80
CA VAL A 284 -18.18 42.41 -6.11
C VAL A 284 -17.08 42.05 -7.10
N GLY A 285 -16.19 42.99 -7.41
CA GLY A 285 -15.15 42.81 -8.43
C GLY A 285 -14.57 44.11 -8.95
N ASP A 286 -13.86 44.05 -10.08
CA ASP A 286 -13.36 45.22 -10.81
C ASP A 286 -14.53 46.08 -11.35
N PRO A 287 -14.72 47.33 -10.89
CA PRO A 287 -15.86 48.16 -11.28
C PRO A 287 -15.97 48.41 -12.78
N GLU A 288 -14.85 48.47 -13.50
CA GLU A 288 -14.88 48.67 -14.94
C GLU A 288 -15.38 47.42 -15.66
N LYS A 289 -14.85 46.25 -15.32
CA LYS A 289 -15.28 44.97 -15.90
C LYS A 289 -16.75 44.68 -15.58
N LEU A 290 -17.19 44.95 -14.36
CA LEU A 290 -18.58 44.77 -13.94
C LEU A 290 -19.53 45.64 -14.76
N ARG A 291 -19.23 46.94 -14.94
CA ARG A 291 -20.06 47.83 -15.77
C ARG A 291 -20.13 47.36 -17.22
N ARG A 292 -19.00 46.91 -17.80
CA ARG A 292 -18.96 46.36 -19.16
C ARG A 292 -19.83 45.10 -19.30
N ALA A 293 -19.87 44.26 -18.27
CA ALA A 293 -20.73 43.08 -18.20
C ALA A 293 -22.18 43.40 -17.79
N GLY A 294 -22.58 44.67 -17.68
CA GLY A 294 -23.96 45.06 -17.30
C GLY A 294 -24.31 44.85 -15.83
N VAL A 295 -23.32 44.71 -14.94
CA VAL A 295 -23.52 44.55 -13.49
C VAL A 295 -23.15 45.84 -12.76
N LYS A 296 -24.02 46.27 -11.82
CA LYS A 296 -23.75 47.44 -10.97
C LYS A 296 -22.66 47.10 -9.94
N PRO A 297 -21.52 47.81 -9.90
CA PRO A 297 -20.52 47.62 -8.85
C PRO A 297 -21.07 48.02 -7.47
N ILE A 298 -20.84 47.16 -6.48
CA ILE A 298 -21.15 47.36 -5.06
C ILE A 298 -19.86 47.47 -4.24
N VAL A 299 -18.91 46.57 -4.47
CA VAL A 299 -17.60 46.57 -3.81
C VAL A 299 -16.49 46.47 -4.86
N ASP A 300 -15.55 47.40 -4.79
CA ASP A 300 -14.33 47.41 -5.60
C ASP A 300 -13.30 46.42 -5.04
N LEU A 301 -13.18 45.28 -5.71
CA LEU A 301 -12.20 44.22 -5.45
C LEU A 301 -11.64 43.69 -6.78
N PRO A 302 -10.64 44.35 -7.37
CA PRO A 302 -10.13 43.98 -8.69
C PRO A 302 -9.45 42.61 -8.72
N GLY A 303 -9.08 42.05 -7.56
CA GLY A 303 -8.53 40.70 -7.43
C GLY A 303 -9.52 39.57 -7.79
N VAL A 304 -10.84 39.82 -7.79
CA VAL A 304 -11.84 38.78 -8.04
C VAL A 304 -11.73 38.27 -9.48
N GLY A 305 -11.36 37.00 -9.63
CA GLY A 305 -11.16 36.33 -10.91
C GLY A 305 -9.74 36.43 -11.47
N LEU A 306 -8.80 37.09 -10.78
CA LEU A 306 -7.38 37.13 -11.14
C LEU A 306 -6.60 36.00 -10.46
N ASN A 307 -5.31 35.86 -10.76
CA ASN A 307 -4.42 34.88 -10.10
C ASN A 307 -4.93 33.43 -10.24
N PHE A 308 -5.55 33.09 -11.38
CA PHE A 308 -5.89 31.70 -11.68
C PHE A 308 -4.59 30.91 -11.80
N GLN A 309 -4.51 29.84 -11.04
CA GLN A 309 -3.39 28.90 -10.96
C GLN A 309 -3.92 27.49 -11.19
N ASP A 310 -3.05 26.60 -11.65
CA ASP A 310 -3.31 25.16 -11.81
C ASP A 310 -1.98 24.42 -11.77
N HIS A 311 -2.01 23.09 -11.83
CA HIS A 311 -0.85 22.29 -12.21
C HIS A 311 -0.93 21.97 -13.71
N TYR A 312 0.22 21.92 -14.37
CA TYR A 312 0.29 21.80 -15.84
C TYR A 312 0.63 20.38 -16.23
N LEU A 313 -0.36 19.70 -16.82
CA LEU A 313 -0.36 18.26 -17.05
C LEU A 313 0.10 17.92 -18.46
N THR A 314 0.92 16.88 -18.60
CA THR A 314 1.15 16.20 -19.88
C THR A 314 1.11 14.67 -19.70
N PHE A 315 0.68 13.95 -20.73
CA PHE A 315 0.66 12.49 -20.75
C PHE A 315 1.62 11.95 -21.81
N SER A 316 2.58 11.12 -21.40
CA SER A 316 3.46 10.39 -22.32
C SER A 316 3.11 8.91 -22.28
N THR A 317 2.66 8.36 -23.40
CA THR A 317 2.08 7.00 -23.45
C THR A 317 3.01 6.01 -24.13
N TYR A 318 3.18 4.87 -23.47
CA TYR A 318 4.09 3.81 -23.86
C TYR A 318 3.33 2.53 -24.19
N ARG A 319 3.88 1.75 -25.11
CA ARG A 319 3.43 0.40 -25.42
C ARG A 319 3.81 -0.53 -24.28
N ALA A 320 2.85 -1.32 -23.82
CA ALA A 320 3.10 -2.41 -22.88
C ALA A 320 3.38 -3.73 -23.61
N LYS A 321 4.24 -4.56 -23.02
CA LYS A 321 4.48 -5.93 -23.50
C LYS A 321 3.17 -6.73 -23.49
N PRO A 322 2.98 -7.65 -24.45
CA PRO A 322 1.85 -8.57 -24.42
C PRO A 322 1.77 -9.32 -23.08
N GLY A 323 0.59 -9.34 -22.47
CA GLY A 323 0.35 -9.95 -21.17
C GLY A 323 0.55 -9.03 -19.97
N THR A 324 1.09 -7.81 -20.15
CA THR A 324 1.04 -6.78 -19.10
C THR A 324 -0.40 -6.37 -18.87
N GLU A 325 -0.83 -6.43 -17.61
CA GLU A 325 -2.17 -6.00 -17.19
C GLU A 325 -2.33 -4.48 -17.34
N SER A 326 -3.44 -4.06 -17.93
CA SER A 326 -3.87 -2.67 -17.99
C SER A 326 -5.40 -2.60 -18.02
N PHE A 327 -5.97 -1.42 -17.78
CA PHE A 327 -7.42 -1.22 -17.89
C PHE A 327 -7.89 -0.92 -19.33
N ASP A 328 -7.02 -1.00 -20.35
CA ASP A 328 -7.32 -0.52 -21.70
C ASP A 328 -8.55 -1.21 -22.31
N ASP A 329 -8.64 -2.54 -22.22
CA ASP A 329 -9.78 -3.29 -22.77
C ASP A 329 -11.09 -3.01 -22.01
N PHE A 330 -11.00 -2.78 -20.69
CA PHE A 330 -12.14 -2.35 -19.89
C PHE A 330 -12.67 -0.98 -20.35
N VAL A 331 -11.77 -0.03 -20.60
CA VAL A 331 -12.12 1.34 -21.04
C VAL A 331 -12.60 1.36 -22.50
N ARG A 332 -12.01 0.54 -23.38
CA ARG A 332 -12.50 0.33 -24.77
C ARG A 332 -13.93 -0.19 -24.84
N GLY A 333 -14.38 -0.87 -23.79
CA GLY A 333 -15.73 -1.43 -23.73
C GLY A 333 -15.82 -2.89 -24.15
N ASP A 334 -14.76 -3.68 -23.97
CA ASP A 334 -14.83 -5.12 -24.18
C ASP A 334 -15.90 -5.73 -23.24
N PRO A 335 -16.98 -6.35 -23.77
CA PRO A 335 -18.10 -6.78 -22.95
C PRO A 335 -17.75 -7.85 -21.92
N GLU A 336 -16.84 -8.77 -22.25
CA GLU A 336 -16.45 -9.87 -21.37
C GLU A 336 -15.55 -9.37 -20.24
N VAL A 337 -14.60 -8.49 -20.56
CA VAL A 337 -13.75 -7.81 -19.57
C VAL A 337 -14.60 -6.95 -18.63
N GLN A 338 -15.50 -6.12 -19.18
CA GLN A 338 -16.38 -5.29 -18.36
C GLN A 338 -17.26 -6.13 -17.45
N LYS A 339 -17.91 -7.18 -17.97
CA LYS A 339 -18.73 -8.08 -17.18
C LYS A 339 -17.93 -8.70 -16.03
N ARG A 340 -16.76 -9.27 -16.32
CA ARG A 340 -15.89 -9.89 -15.30
C ARG A 340 -15.48 -8.90 -14.20
N VAL A 341 -15.06 -7.70 -14.59
CA VAL A 341 -14.61 -6.65 -13.64
C VAL A 341 -15.78 -6.12 -12.81
N PHE A 342 -16.96 -5.92 -13.40
CA PHE A 342 -18.16 -5.51 -12.66
C PHE A 342 -18.65 -6.60 -11.71
N ASP A 343 -18.68 -7.86 -12.15
CA ASP A 343 -19.11 -8.98 -11.32
C ASP A 343 -18.19 -9.16 -10.11
N GLU A 344 -16.87 -9.08 -10.31
CA GLU A 344 -15.91 -9.18 -9.21
C GLU A 344 -16.15 -8.10 -8.13
N TRP A 345 -16.33 -6.85 -8.54
CA TRP A 345 -16.59 -5.76 -7.61
C TRP A 345 -17.95 -5.90 -6.92
N ASN A 346 -19.00 -6.27 -7.66
CA ASN A 346 -20.35 -6.44 -7.10
C ASN A 346 -20.41 -7.59 -6.07
N ILE A 347 -19.61 -8.64 -6.24
CA ILE A 347 -19.60 -9.81 -5.35
C ILE A 347 -18.67 -9.61 -4.15
N LYS A 348 -17.49 -9.00 -4.35
CA LYS A 348 -16.40 -8.99 -3.35
C LYS A 348 -15.95 -7.61 -2.90
N GLY A 349 -16.29 -6.55 -3.65
CA GLY A 349 -15.70 -5.21 -3.46
C GLY A 349 -14.22 -5.14 -3.82
N THR A 350 -13.69 -6.12 -4.57
CA THR A 350 -12.28 -6.20 -5.00
C THR A 350 -12.13 -6.06 -6.52
N GLY A 351 -10.90 -6.17 -7.01
CA GLY A 351 -10.60 -6.22 -8.43
C GLY A 351 -10.39 -4.85 -9.06
N PRO A 352 -10.16 -4.79 -10.38
CA PRO A 352 -9.77 -3.57 -11.11
C PRO A 352 -10.72 -2.38 -10.96
N LEU A 353 -11.97 -2.59 -10.54
CA LEU A 353 -12.94 -1.53 -10.31
C LEU A 353 -12.78 -0.82 -8.96
N ALA A 354 -11.98 -1.38 -8.03
CA ALA A 354 -11.68 -0.84 -6.70
C ALA A 354 -10.28 -0.20 -6.62
N THR A 355 -9.74 0.25 -7.75
CA THR A 355 -8.52 1.06 -7.87
C THR A 355 -8.74 2.17 -8.91
N ASN A 356 -7.83 3.14 -8.97
CA ASN A 356 -7.73 4.09 -10.06
C ASN A 356 -6.71 3.67 -11.14
N GLY A 357 -5.96 2.58 -10.92
CA GLY A 357 -4.89 2.15 -11.83
C GLY A 357 -3.67 3.07 -11.85
N ILE A 358 -3.57 4.02 -10.91
CA ILE A 358 -2.42 4.91 -10.74
C ILE A 358 -1.69 4.46 -9.47
N GLU A 359 -0.69 3.61 -9.67
CA GLU A 359 -0.19 2.76 -8.59
C GLU A 359 1.12 3.23 -7.96
N ALA A 360 1.94 3.96 -8.70
CA ALA A 360 3.19 4.50 -8.17
C ALA A 360 3.51 5.83 -8.84
N GLY A 361 4.32 6.64 -8.17
CA GLY A 361 4.73 7.94 -8.70
C GLY A 361 5.89 8.52 -7.93
N VAL A 362 6.26 9.74 -8.33
CA VAL A 362 7.36 10.50 -7.75
C VAL A 362 6.96 11.95 -7.51
N LYS A 363 7.59 12.55 -6.50
CA LYS A 363 7.81 13.99 -6.37
C LYS A 363 9.30 14.20 -6.56
N ILE A 364 9.74 15.08 -7.46
CA ILE A 364 11.16 15.24 -7.77
C ILE A 364 11.60 16.69 -7.82
N ARG A 365 12.87 16.87 -7.44
CA ARG A 365 13.67 18.11 -7.53
C ARG A 365 14.91 17.84 -8.39
N PRO A 366 15.32 18.81 -9.22
CA PRO A 366 16.52 18.68 -10.04
C PRO A 366 17.79 18.72 -9.19
N THR A 367 18.84 18.01 -9.62
CA THR A 367 20.17 18.09 -9.01
C THR A 367 20.92 19.36 -9.47
N PRO A 368 22.00 19.77 -8.77
CA PRO A 368 22.85 20.87 -9.24
C PRO A 368 23.42 20.67 -10.65
N GLU A 369 23.68 19.43 -11.06
CA GLU A 369 24.15 19.09 -12.40
C GLU A 369 23.06 19.31 -13.44
N GLU A 370 21.83 18.87 -13.15
CA GLU A 370 20.68 19.07 -14.03
C GLU A 370 20.35 20.56 -14.17
N LEU A 371 20.40 21.33 -13.08
CA LEU A 371 20.21 22.79 -13.12
C LEU A 371 21.21 23.48 -14.06
N LYS A 372 22.48 23.04 -14.07
CA LYS A 372 23.50 23.55 -15.01
C LYS A 372 23.23 23.13 -16.45
N GLU A 373 22.68 21.94 -16.65
CA GLU A 373 22.29 21.46 -17.97
C GLU A 373 21.16 22.31 -18.56
N PHE A 374 20.16 22.66 -17.73
CA PHE A 374 19.01 23.47 -18.13
C PHE A 374 19.42 24.85 -18.68
N GLU A 375 20.55 25.40 -18.24
CA GLU A 375 21.07 26.69 -18.74
C GLU A 375 21.47 26.65 -20.22
N ARG A 376 21.67 25.44 -20.78
CA ARG A 376 22.01 25.23 -22.19
C ARG A 376 20.78 25.01 -23.08
N TRP A 377 19.62 24.76 -22.49
CA TRP A 377 18.39 24.49 -23.23
C TRP A 377 17.86 25.77 -23.91
N PRO A 378 17.03 25.65 -24.96
CA PRO A 378 16.53 26.80 -25.73
C PRO A 378 15.78 27.84 -24.90
N THR A 379 15.06 27.43 -23.85
CA THR A 379 14.30 28.31 -22.94
C THR A 379 14.86 28.29 -21.50
N PRO A 380 16.06 28.85 -21.21
CA PRO A 380 16.82 28.56 -19.99
C PRO A 380 16.39 29.37 -18.74
N HIS A 381 15.16 29.88 -18.70
CA HIS A 381 14.72 30.86 -17.70
C HIS A 381 14.42 30.28 -16.31
N PHE A 382 14.27 28.96 -16.19
CA PHE A 382 13.93 28.32 -14.91
C PHE A 382 14.96 28.53 -13.80
N LYS A 383 16.23 28.82 -14.11
CA LYS A 383 17.26 29.13 -13.10
C LYS A 383 16.86 30.30 -12.18
N ASP A 384 16.14 31.28 -12.72
CA ASP A 384 15.67 32.45 -11.97
C ASP A 384 14.46 32.04 -11.10
N GLY A 385 13.59 31.18 -11.63
CA GLY A 385 12.51 30.53 -10.89
C GLY A 385 13.03 29.71 -9.71
N TRP A 386 14.03 28.86 -9.94
CA TRP A 386 14.70 28.06 -8.90
C TRP A 386 15.24 28.91 -7.75
N LYS A 387 16.04 29.93 -8.07
CA LYS A 387 16.62 30.84 -7.06
C LYS A 387 15.55 31.59 -6.28
N SER A 388 14.50 32.04 -6.97
CA SER A 388 13.45 32.84 -6.34
C SER A 388 12.47 32.03 -5.48
N TYR A 389 12.25 30.74 -5.79
CA TYR A 389 11.14 29.97 -5.21
C TYR A 389 11.54 28.65 -4.54
N PHE A 390 12.53 27.92 -5.07
CA PHE A 390 12.80 26.52 -4.68
C PHE A 390 14.10 26.31 -3.90
N GLU A 391 15.12 27.15 -4.11
CA GLU A 391 16.46 26.97 -3.55
C GLU A 391 16.45 26.82 -2.02
N ASN A 392 15.67 27.66 -1.35
CA ASN A 392 15.58 27.69 0.11
C ASN A 392 14.34 26.96 0.66
N LYS A 393 13.68 26.14 -0.17
CA LYS A 393 12.45 25.40 0.15
C LYS A 393 12.61 23.93 -0.23
N PRO A 394 13.39 23.14 0.53
CA PRO A 394 13.80 21.80 0.15
C PRO A 394 12.65 20.77 0.10
N ASP A 395 11.56 21.05 0.80
CA ASP A 395 10.34 20.24 0.86
C ASP A 395 9.43 20.42 -0.36
N LYS A 396 9.58 21.49 -1.16
CA LYS A 396 8.76 21.73 -2.35
C LYS A 396 9.25 20.90 -3.54
N PRO A 397 8.47 19.97 -4.09
CA PRO A 397 8.82 19.30 -5.36
C PRO A 397 8.75 20.29 -6.54
N VAL A 398 9.50 20.04 -7.60
CA VAL A 398 9.37 20.83 -8.86
C VAL A 398 8.41 20.14 -9.82
N MET A 399 8.53 18.82 -9.97
CA MET A 399 7.69 18.02 -10.85
C MET A 399 7.13 16.81 -10.09
N HIS A 400 5.90 16.47 -10.43
CA HIS A 400 5.33 15.15 -10.17
C HIS A 400 5.30 14.36 -11.47
N TYR A 401 5.54 13.05 -11.38
CA TYR A 401 4.96 12.13 -12.36
C TYR A 401 4.61 10.77 -11.75
N SER A 402 3.58 10.13 -12.30
CA SER A 402 3.09 8.82 -11.86
C SER A 402 2.83 7.89 -13.03
N VAL A 403 2.75 6.59 -12.76
CA VAL A 403 2.38 5.59 -13.76
C VAL A 403 0.91 5.23 -13.69
N ILE A 404 0.24 5.35 -14.83
CA ILE A 404 -1.12 4.86 -15.07
C ILE A 404 -1.02 3.50 -15.76
N ALA A 405 -1.69 2.47 -15.22
CA ALA A 405 -1.79 1.12 -15.76
C ALA A 405 -2.78 1.04 -16.94
N GLY A 406 -2.54 1.85 -17.97
CA GLY A 406 -3.38 1.99 -19.16
C GLY A 406 -3.26 3.38 -19.77
N TRP A 407 -3.98 3.62 -20.86
CA TRP A 407 -4.11 4.94 -21.49
C TRP A 407 -5.23 5.76 -20.86
N PHE A 408 -4.92 6.97 -20.39
CA PHE A 408 -5.93 7.95 -20.01
C PHE A 408 -6.17 8.93 -21.16
N GLY A 409 -7.23 8.69 -21.94
CA GLY A 409 -7.66 9.58 -23.02
C GLY A 409 -8.63 8.87 -23.96
N ASP A 410 -8.73 9.35 -25.20
CA ASP A 410 -9.58 8.73 -26.21
C ASP A 410 -8.89 7.48 -26.79
N HIS A 411 -9.45 6.29 -26.55
CA HIS A 411 -8.93 5.04 -27.11
C HIS A 411 -9.19 4.90 -28.62
N MET A 412 -10.08 5.70 -29.21
CA MET A 412 -10.37 5.66 -30.66
C MET A 412 -9.22 6.23 -31.50
N VAL A 413 -8.37 7.07 -30.92
CA VAL A 413 -7.16 7.60 -31.57
C VAL A 413 -5.91 6.79 -31.24
N MET A 414 -6.07 5.69 -30.49
CA MET A 414 -4.98 4.82 -30.09
C MET A 414 -4.97 3.54 -30.92
N PRO A 415 -3.78 3.02 -31.25
CA PRO A 415 -3.65 1.68 -31.83
C PRO A 415 -4.17 0.58 -30.87
N PRO A 416 -4.42 -0.65 -31.36
CA PRO A 416 -4.74 -1.79 -30.49
C PRO A 416 -3.55 -2.18 -29.61
N GLY A 417 -3.83 -2.92 -28.53
CA GLY A 417 -2.84 -3.41 -27.56
C GLY A 417 -2.95 -2.74 -26.19
N ASN A 418 -2.02 -3.07 -25.29
CA ASN A 418 -2.00 -2.53 -23.93
C ASN A 418 -0.99 -1.39 -23.80
N PHE A 419 -1.25 -0.48 -22.87
CA PHE A 419 -0.45 0.70 -22.63
C PHE A 419 -0.14 0.89 -21.15
N PHE A 420 0.83 1.75 -20.90
CA PHE A 420 0.94 2.48 -19.65
C PHE A 420 1.34 3.91 -19.96
N THR A 421 0.93 4.84 -19.10
CA THR A 421 1.10 6.27 -19.34
C THR A 421 1.81 6.92 -18.17
N MET A 422 2.82 7.73 -18.46
CA MET A 422 3.42 8.64 -17.50
C MET A 422 2.56 9.90 -17.43
N PHE A 423 1.99 10.15 -16.26
CA PHE A 423 1.17 11.30 -15.93
C PHE A 423 2.02 12.32 -15.16
N HIS A 424 2.40 13.41 -15.82
CA HIS A 424 3.25 14.46 -15.23
C HIS A 424 2.40 15.67 -14.86
N PHE A 425 2.81 16.40 -13.82
CA PHE A 425 2.44 17.80 -13.74
C PHE A 425 3.48 18.67 -13.07
N LEU A 426 3.53 19.94 -13.47
CA LEU A 426 4.31 20.99 -12.82
C LEU A 426 3.64 21.43 -11.52
N GLU A 427 4.38 21.38 -10.42
CA GLU A 427 3.88 21.60 -9.06
C GLU A 427 3.64 23.08 -8.75
N TYR A 428 4.55 23.97 -9.13
CA TYR A 428 4.39 25.41 -8.86
C TYR A 428 4.67 26.24 -10.11
N PRO A 429 3.72 26.30 -11.08
CA PRO A 429 3.91 27.15 -12.24
C PRO A 429 3.97 28.63 -11.88
N PHE A 430 4.77 29.39 -12.63
CA PHE A 430 4.88 30.85 -12.53
C PHE A 430 3.83 31.58 -13.36
N SER A 431 3.35 30.94 -14.43
CA SER A 431 2.26 31.43 -15.26
C SER A 431 0.98 31.70 -14.45
N ARG A 432 0.17 32.67 -14.90
CA ARG A 432 -1.10 33.06 -14.24
C ARG A 432 -2.19 33.36 -15.27
N GLY A 433 -3.43 32.96 -14.94
CA GLY A 433 -4.62 33.20 -15.75
C GLY A 433 -5.66 34.12 -15.08
N SER A 434 -6.85 34.20 -15.67
CA SER A 434 -8.00 34.93 -15.11
C SER A 434 -9.35 34.43 -15.65
N THR A 435 -10.43 34.70 -14.92
CA THR A 435 -11.82 34.43 -15.33
C THR A 435 -12.77 35.56 -14.94
N HIS A 436 -13.58 36.02 -15.89
CA HIS A 436 -14.53 37.12 -15.68
C HIS A 436 -15.87 36.89 -16.38
N ILE A 437 -16.96 37.33 -15.77
CA ILE A 437 -18.27 37.36 -16.42
C ILE A 437 -18.28 38.29 -17.63
N VAL A 438 -19.06 37.94 -18.64
CA VAL A 438 -19.31 38.77 -19.84
C VAL A 438 -20.67 39.46 -19.79
N SER A 439 -21.59 38.96 -18.96
CA SER A 439 -22.96 39.45 -18.83
C SER A 439 -23.50 39.15 -17.40
N PRO A 440 -24.68 39.67 -17.01
CA PRO A 440 -25.31 39.30 -15.76
C PRO A 440 -26.02 37.93 -15.85
N ASN A 441 -26.12 37.32 -17.05
CA ASN A 441 -26.79 36.04 -17.22
C ASN A 441 -25.90 34.91 -16.66
N PRO A 442 -26.36 34.16 -15.64
CA PRO A 442 -25.58 33.07 -15.06
C PRO A 442 -25.33 31.89 -15.99
N TYR A 443 -25.99 31.78 -17.15
CA TYR A 443 -25.75 30.70 -18.13
C TYR A 443 -24.62 31.02 -19.13
N ASP A 444 -24.28 32.28 -19.31
CA ASP A 444 -23.30 32.68 -20.31
C ASP A 444 -21.90 32.20 -19.92
N ALA A 445 -21.12 31.75 -20.92
CA ALA A 445 -19.74 31.36 -20.71
C ALA A 445 -18.91 32.58 -20.28
N PRO A 446 -18.03 32.44 -19.26
CA PRO A 446 -17.16 33.53 -18.86
C PRO A 446 -16.08 33.77 -19.92
N ASP A 447 -15.51 34.96 -19.88
CA ASP A 447 -14.25 35.27 -20.51
C ASP A 447 -13.12 34.68 -19.68
N PHE A 448 -12.46 33.64 -20.22
CA PHE A 448 -11.52 32.81 -19.48
C PHE A 448 -10.16 32.68 -20.18
N ASP A 449 -9.10 33.00 -19.45
CA ASP A 449 -7.71 32.78 -19.83
C ASP A 449 -7.05 31.82 -18.84
N ALA A 450 -6.72 30.61 -19.28
CA ALA A 450 -6.07 29.60 -18.44
C ALA A 450 -4.62 30.00 -18.09
N GLY A 451 -3.99 30.85 -18.91
CA GLY A 451 -2.62 31.32 -18.67
C GLY A 451 -1.53 30.26 -18.86
N PHE A 452 -1.83 29.03 -19.26
CA PHE A 452 -0.83 27.96 -19.34
C PHE A 452 0.37 28.36 -20.23
N MET A 453 1.58 28.18 -19.67
CA MET A 453 2.87 28.45 -20.30
C MET A 453 3.10 29.92 -20.72
N ASN A 454 2.36 30.88 -20.16
CA ASN A 454 2.57 32.31 -20.46
C ASN A 454 3.81 32.91 -19.78
N ASP A 455 4.40 32.19 -18.83
CA ASP A 455 5.72 32.44 -18.26
C ASP A 455 6.73 31.38 -18.73
N GLU A 456 7.84 31.82 -19.30
CA GLU A 456 8.86 30.94 -19.88
C GLU A 456 9.61 30.09 -18.84
N ARG A 457 9.56 30.47 -17.55
CA ARG A 457 10.17 29.69 -16.46
C ARG A 457 9.52 28.31 -16.30
N ASP A 458 8.30 28.12 -16.79
CA ASP A 458 7.57 26.84 -16.67
C ASP A 458 8.02 25.79 -17.69
N MET A 459 8.71 26.17 -18.76
CA MET A 459 9.01 25.26 -19.86
C MET A 459 10.03 24.18 -19.49
N VAL A 460 11.15 24.56 -18.86
CA VAL A 460 12.24 23.65 -18.51
C VAL A 460 11.77 22.50 -17.61
N PRO A 461 11.03 22.73 -16.51
CA PRO A 461 10.50 21.63 -15.69
C PRO A 461 9.66 20.63 -16.48
N MET A 462 8.83 21.09 -17.43
CA MET A 462 7.97 20.24 -18.25
C MET A 462 8.81 19.35 -19.20
N VAL A 463 9.82 19.93 -19.85
CA VAL A 463 10.78 19.19 -20.68
C VAL A 463 11.54 18.16 -19.84
N TRP A 464 12.04 18.56 -18.68
CA TRP A 464 12.76 17.69 -17.75
C TRP A 464 11.90 16.53 -17.26
N GLY A 465 10.63 16.80 -16.91
CA GLY A 465 9.66 15.78 -16.51
C GLY A 465 9.44 14.72 -17.60
N TYR A 466 9.31 15.13 -18.87
CA TYR A 466 9.24 14.21 -20.01
C TYR A 466 10.49 13.34 -20.13
N ILE A 467 11.69 13.94 -20.05
CA ILE A 467 12.96 13.21 -20.20
C ILE A 467 13.14 12.19 -19.07
N LYS A 468 12.89 12.60 -17.82
CA LYS A 468 13.00 11.72 -16.65
C LYS A 468 12.02 10.57 -16.68
N SER A 469 10.75 10.84 -16.93
CA SER A 469 9.75 9.78 -16.95
C SER A 469 9.95 8.81 -18.13
N ARG A 470 10.50 9.29 -19.26
CA ARG A 470 10.85 8.43 -20.39
C ARG A 470 11.99 7.50 -20.07
N GLU A 471 12.98 7.96 -19.32
CA GLU A 471 14.03 7.09 -18.78
C GLU A 471 13.46 6.09 -17.75
N THR A 472 12.49 6.48 -16.92
CA THR A 472 11.75 5.53 -16.07
C THR A 472 11.05 4.48 -16.92
N ALA A 473 10.26 4.89 -17.90
CA ALA A 473 9.51 3.98 -18.78
C ALA A 473 10.43 3.00 -19.50
N ARG A 474 11.52 3.47 -20.10
CA ARG A 474 12.48 2.63 -20.86
C ARG A 474 13.19 1.58 -20.03
N ARG A 475 13.20 1.73 -18.70
CA ARG A 475 13.82 0.80 -17.73
C ARG A 475 12.81 -0.15 -17.06
N MET A 476 11.53 0.02 -17.36
CA MET A 476 10.48 -0.87 -16.87
C MET A 476 10.42 -2.17 -17.68
N ASP A 477 10.16 -3.28 -16.99
CA ASP A 477 9.94 -4.59 -17.58
C ASP A 477 8.73 -4.59 -18.52
N ALA A 478 7.70 -3.79 -18.23
CA ALA A 478 6.51 -3.62 -19.06
C ALA A 478 6.77 -2.92 -20.40
N TYR A 479 7.89 -2.20 -20.58
CA TYR A 479 8.15 -1.39 -21.77
C TYR A 479 8.32 -2.24 -23.03
N ALA A 480 7.53 -1.92 -24.06
CA ALA A 480 7.63 -2.51 -25.40
C ALA A 480 7.81 -1.47 -26.52
N GLY A 481 7.83 -0.19 -26.19
CA GLY A 481 7.98 0.91 -27.14
C GLY A 481 7.21 2.15 -26.74
N GLU A 482 7.18 3.12 -27.64
CA GLU A 482 6.61 4.46 -27.48
C GLU A 482 5.54 4.68 -28.53
N VAL A 483 4.38 5.21 -28.13
CA VAL A 483 3.31 5.48 -29.08
C VAL A 483 3.65 6.78 -29.81
N ALA A 484 4.11 6.69 -31.07
CA ALA A 484 4.79 7.80 -31.75
C ALA A 484 3.99 9.11 -31.83
N ASN A 485 2.66 9.05 -31.98
CA ASN A 485 1.78 10.22 -32.01
C ASN A 485 1.54 10.86 -30.62
N MET A 486 1.92 10.17 -29.55
CA MET A 486 1.81 10.64 -28.16
C MET A 486 3.15 11.15 -27.61
N HIS A 487 4.16 11.28 -28.46
CA HIS A 487 5.51 11.75 -28.13
C HIS A 487 5.91 12.96 -28.99
N PRO A 488 6.96 13.71 -28.62
CA PRO A 488 7.51 14.78 -29.44
C PRO A 488 7.95 14.29 -30.83
N VAL A 489 7.83 15.18 -31.82
CA VAL A 489 8.08 14.86 -33.23
C VAL A 489 9.56 15.11 -33.54
N PHE A 490 10.42 14.23 -33.05
CA PHE A 490 11.86 14.31 -33.29
C PHE A 490 12.23 14.09 -34.76
N ALA A 491 13.40 14.59 -35.16
CA ALA A 491 13.96 14.35 -36.50
C ALA A 491 14.07 12.85 -36.79
N TYR A 492 13.93 12.47 -38.06
CA TYR A 492 13.81 11.06 -38.48
C TYR A 492 14.99 10.20 -38.02
N ASP A 493 16.20 10.76 -38.04
CA ASP A 493 17.49 10.17 -37.71
C ASP A 493 17.98 10.51 -36.29
N SER A 494 17.19 11.25 -35.50
CA SER A 494 17.53 11.56 -34.12
C SER A 494 17.60 10.28 -33.26
N PRO A 495 18.65 10.12 -32.43
CA PRO A 495 18.68 9.07 -31.41
C PRO A 495 17.53 9.13 -30.42
N ALA A 496 16.93 10.32 -30.21
CA ALA A 496 15.81 10.54 -29.31
C ALA A 496 14.44 10.18 -29.92
N ARG A 497 14.38 9.80 -31.20
CA ARG A 497 13.12 9.50 -31.88
C ARG A 497 12.31 8.39 -31.20
N ALA A 498 10.99 8.54 -31.19
CA ALA A 498 10.08 7.54 -30.66
C ALA A 498 10.16 6.22 -31.46
N ARG A 499 10.29 5.10 -30.75
CA ARG A 499 10.30 3.76 -31.35
C ARG A 499 9.14 2.91 -30.85
N ASP A 500 8.28 2.48 -31.76
CA ASP A 500 7.07 1.69 -31.48
C ASP A 500 7.42 0.19 -31.32
N LEU A 501 6.41 -0.67 -31.15
CA LEU A 501 6.56 -2.12 -30.95
C LEU A 501 7.55 -2.75 -31.93
N ASN A 502 8.36 -3.68 -31.41
CA ASN A 502 9.12 -4.61 -32.26
C ASN A 502 8.14 -5.53 -33.04
N LEU A 503 8.64 -6.19 -34.10
CA LEU A 503 7.79 -7.05 -34.94
C LEU A 503 7.19 -8.25 -34.18
N ALA A 504 7.95 -8.84 -33.26
CA ALA A 504 7.50 -10.00 -32.50
C ALA A 504 6.30 -9.68 -31.60
N ASP A 505 6.34 -8.54 -30.91
CA ASP A 505 5.26 -8.09 -30.04
C ASP A 505 4.10 -7.49 -30.83
N THR A 506 4.37 -6.88 -31.99
CA THR A 506 3.32 -6.48 -32.95
C THR A 506 2.48 -7.69 -33.36
N ASN A 507 3.12 -8.80 -33.72
CA ASN A 507 2.43 -10.03 -34.12
C ASN A 507 1.62 -10.68 -32.98
N LYS A 508 2.06 -10.53 -31.72
CA LYS A 508 1.32 -11.04 -30.56
C LYS A 508 0.07 -10.21 -30.24
N HIS A 509 0.13 -8.90 -30.47
CA HIS A 509 -1.03 -8.01 -30.34
C HIS A 509 -1.96 -8.05 -31.55
N ALA A 510 -1.50 -8.59 -32.68
CA ALA A 510 -2.28 -8.68 -33.90
C ALA A 510 -3.43 -9.70 -33.77
N LEU A 511 -4.57 -9.36 -34.36
CA LEU A 511 -5.74 -10.25 -34.38
C LEU A 511 -5.44 -11.55 -35.17
N PRO A 512 -6.11 -12.67 -34.85
CA PRO A 512 -6.02 -13.89 -35.64
C PRO A 512 -6.29 -13.63 -37.13
N GLY A 513 -5.41 -14.12 -38.01
CA GLY A 513 -5.54 -13.90 -39.46
C GLY A 513 -5.10 -12.51 -39.96
N ASN A 514 -4.36 -11.74 -39.16
CA ASN A 514 -3.86 -10.44 -39.61
C ASN A 514 -3.05 -10.53 -40.92
N LEU A 515 -3.18 -9.51 -41.78
CA LEU A 515 -2.50 -9.42 -43.07
C LEU A 515 -1.53 -8.24 -43.15
N THR A 516 -1.48 -7.39 -42.12
CA THR A 516 -0.82 -6.07 -42.18
C THR A 516 0.22 -5.83 -41.08
N ALA A 517 0.33 -6.71 -40.07
CA ALA A 517 1.37 -6.57 -39.07
C ALA A 517 2.76 -6.71 -39.72
N GLY A 518 3.64 -5.75 -39.44
CA GLY A 518 5.00 -5.73 -39.97
C GLY A 518 5.18 -5.15 -41.37
N ILE A 519 4.11 -4.74 -42.07
CA ILE A 519 4.25 -4.00 -43.33
C ILE A 519 4.87 -2.63 -43.05
N GLN A 520 6.08 -2.41 -43.57
CA GLN A 520 6.83 -1.16 -43.36
C GLN A 520 6.47 -0.05 -44.37
N HIS A 521 5.63 -0.35 -45.37
CA HIS A 521 5.26 0.60 -46.42
C HIS A 521 4.54 1.83 -45.81
N GLY A 522 5.11 3.01 -45.98
CA GLY A 522 4.67 4.27 -45.38
C GLY A 522 5.56 4.81 -44.26
N SER A 523 6.45 3.98 -43.70
CA SER A 523 7.47 4.39 -42.70
C SER A 523 6.91 5.18 -41.50
N TRP A 524 5.68 4.84 -41.09
CA TRP A 524 4.93 5.56 -40.04
C TRP A 524 5.61 5.49 -38.68
N THR A 525 6.25 4.35 -38.37
CA THR A 525 6.93 4.09 -37.11
C THR A 525 8.31 3.48 -37.36
N GLN A 526 9.19 3.56 -36.36
CA GLN A 526 10.41 2.76 -36.31
C GLN A 526 10.23 1.70 -35.22
N PRO A 527 10.45 0.40 -35.51
CA PRO A 527 10.32 -0.64 -34.51
C PRO A 527 11.46 -0.56 -33.48
N LEU A 528 11.14 -0.89 -32.24
CA LEU A 528 12.10 -0.98 -31.15
C LEU A 528 13.15 -2.06 -31.46
N ASN A 529 14.43 -1.70 -31.34
CA ASN A 529 15.53 -2.63 -31.55
C ASN A 529 15.85 -3.38 -30.25
N GLU A 530 15.65 -4.70 -30.24
CA GLU A 530 16.01 -5.57 -29.12
C GLU A 530 17.53 -5.78 -29.01
N ALA A 531 18.31 -5.58 -30.08
CA ALA A 531 19.78 -5.71 -30.02
C ALA A 531 20.45 -4.60 -29.20
N GLU A 532 19.77 -3.49 -28.95
CA GLU A 532 20.22 -2.41 -28.06
C GLU A 532 20.00 -2.73 -26.58
N ARG A 533 19.26 -3.80 -26.28
CA ARG A 533 19.07 -4.33 -24.94
C ARG A 533 20.36 -5.05 -24.54
N LYS A 534 21.20 -4.40 -23.74
CA LYS A 534 22.43 -5.01 -23.25
C LYS A 534 22.09 -5.87 -22.03
N ALA A 535 22.25 -7.18 -22.15
CA ALA A 535 22.34 -8.04 -20.97
C ALA A 535 23.63 -7.68 -20.23
N ASP A 536 23.54 -7.33 -18.94
CA ASP A 536 24.73 -7.24 -18.09
C ASP A 536 25.25 -8.65 -17.80
N ILE A 537 26.11 -9.17 -18.69
CA ILE A 537 26.63 -10.54 -18.69
C ILE A 537 27.47 -10.83 -17.42
N LYS A 538 27.78 -9.83 -16.59
CA LYS A 538 28.62 -10.00 -15.38
C LYS A 538 27.86 -10.47 -14.13
N ARG A 539 26.56 -10.74 -14.19
CA ARG A 539 25.77 -11.15 -13.01
C ARG A 539 25.39 -12.63 -13.08
N THR A 540 25.81 -13.40 -12.08
CA THR A 540 25.69 -14.86 -12.00
C THR A 540 24.30 -15.39 -11.61
N LEU A 541 23.33 -14.52 -11.30
CA LEU A 541 21.97 -14.89 -10.87
C LEU A 541 20.89 -14.29 -11.80
N ASN A 542 20.01 -15.15 -12.33
CA ASN A 542 18.92 -14.75 -13.25
C ASN A 542 18.00 -13.64 -12.70
N ALA A 543 17.74 -13.61 -11.39
CA ALA A 543 16.90 -12.59 -10.75
C ALA A 543 17.54 -11.19 -10.73
N HIS A 544 18.85 -11.09 -10.96
CA HIS A 544 19.61 -9.83 -10.99
C HIS A 544 20.06 -9.46 -12.40
N CYS A 545 19.69 -10.28 -13.41
CA CYS A 545 19.86 -9.92 -14.81
C CYS A 545 18.98 -8.70 -15.08
N VAL A 546 19.63 -7.55 -15.19
CA VAL A 546 18.99 -6.32 -15.64
C VAL A 546 19.29 -6.20 -17.12
N ASP A 547 18.24 -6.18 -17.91
CA ASP A 547 18.34 -5.85 -19.32
C ASP A 547 18.18 -4.34 -19.47
N GLY A 548 19.30 -3.64 -19.61
CA GLY A 548 19.34 -2.18 -19.63
C GLY A 548 19.39 -1.62 -21.06
N ARG A 549 18.81 -0.43 -21.24
CA ARG A 549 19.07 0.44 -22.39
C ARG A 549 19.94 1.59 -21.93
N GLU A 550 20.88 2.03 -22.78
CA GLU A 550 21.64 3.24 -22.50
C GLU A 550 20.71 4.47 -22.43
N PRO A 551 21.03 5.46 -21.59
CA PRO A 551 20.27 6.71 -21.53
C PRO A 551 20.20 7.40 -22.90
N LEU A 552 19.03 7.95 -23.23
CA LEU A 552 18.86 8.73 -24.45
C LEU A 552 19.64 10.05 -24.37
N LYS A 553 20.23 10.45 -25.50
CA LYS A 553 20.87 11.76 -25.66
C LYS A 553 19.95 12.66 -26.47
N TYR A 554 19.81 13.90 -26.03
CA TYR A 554 19.00 14.92 -26.67
C TYR A 554 19.91 16.04 -27.17
N SER A 555 19.75 16.40 -28.44
CA SER A 555 20.33 17.62 -29.00
C SER A 555 19.45 18.83 -28.68
N ASP A 556 19.95 20.05 -28.88
CA ASP A 556 19.16 21.27 -28.71
C ASP A 556 17.91 21.28 -29.63
N ALA A 557 18.02 20.67 -30.81
CA ALA A 557 16.89 20.49 -31.71
C ALA A 557 15.84 19.52 -31.14
N ASP A 558 16.28 18.42 -30.51
CA ASP A 558 15.36 17.49 -29.85
C ASP A 558 14.65 18.15 -28.66
N ILE A 559 15.39 18.93 -27.85
CA ILE A 559 14.81 19.66 -26.73
C ILE A 559 13.72 20.62 -27.22
N LYS A 560 13.97 21.35 -28.31
CA LYS A 560 12.97 22.24 -28.92
C LYS A 560 11.70 21.49 -29.36
N GLU A 561 11.84 20.27 -29.89
CA GLU A 561 10.66 19.45 -30.21
C GLU A 561 9.89 19.02 -28.97
N VAL A 562 10.56 18.77 -27.83
CA VAL A 562 9.87 18.56 -26.54
C VAL A 562 9.13 19.82 -26.10
N GLU A 563 9.74 21.01 -26.22
CA GLU A 563 9.06 22.27 -25.91
C GLU A 563 7.79 22.47 -26.76
N GLU A 564 7.87 22.23 -28.08
CA GLU A 564 6.71 22.30 -28.98
C GLU A 564 5.68 21.21 -28.69
N TRP A 565 6.10 20.05 -28.19
CA TRP A 565 5.18 19.01 -27.73
C TRP A 565 4.45 19.43 -26.44
N VAL A 566 5.16 19.99 -25.45
CA VAL A 566 4.54 20.57 -24.24
C VAL A 566 3.55 21.65 -24.65
N LYS A 567 3.98 22.59 -25.50
CA LYS A 567 3.10 23.64 -26.01
C LYS A 567 1.90 23.09 -26.71
N ARG A 568 1.92 21.88 -27.31
CA ARG A 568 0.82 21.20 -28.02
C ARG A 568 -0.10 20.32 -27.17
N HIS A 569 0.38 19.82 -26.03
CA HIS A 569 -0.31 18.79 -25.26
C HIS A 569 -0.43 19.09 -23.75
N VAL A 570 0.07 20.24 -23.29
CA VAL A 570 -0.14 20.66 -21.91
C VAL A 570 -1.61 21.00 -21.67
N GLU A 571 -2.15 20.47 -20.57
CA GLU A 571 -3.54 20.58 -20.15
C GLU A 571 -3.64 20.97 -18.66
N THR A 572 -4.86 21.25 -18.20
CA THR A 572 -5.16 21.38 -16.76
C THR A 572 -4.98 20.04 -16.05
N THR A 573 -4.57 20.06 -14.78
CA THR A 573 -4.65 18.88 -13.89
C THR A 573 -5.93 18.89 -13.04
N TRP A 574 -6.86 19.80 -13.34
CA TRP A 574 -8.07 20.08 -12.56
C TRP A 574 -7.78 20.52 -11.12
N HIS A 575 -6.57 21.06 -10.88
CA HIS A 575 -6.11 21.55 -9.59
C HIS A 575 -6.27 23.06 -9.45
N SER A 576 -7.26 23.61 -10.16
CA SER A 576 -7.43 25.04 -10.29
C SER A 576 -7.61 25.74 -8.95
N LEU A 577 -6.88 26.83 -8.70
CA LEU A 577 -6.92 27.61 -7.45
C LEU A 577 -6.66 29.12 -7.65
N GLY A 578 -6.92 29.90 -6.59
CA GLY A 578 -6.43 31.29 -6.42
C GLY A 578 -7.30 32.46 -6.90
N THR A 579 -8.43 32.21 -7.56
CA THR A 579 -9.27 33.29 -8.14
C THR A 579 -9.97 34.22 -7.15
N CYS A 580 -9.93 33.91 -5.87
CA CYS A 580 -10.42 34.72 -4.75
C CYS A 580 -9.36 34.76 -3.63
N SER A 581 -8.12 35.06 -4.00
CA SER A 581 -6.94 34.96 -3.12
C SER A 581 -7.13 35.61 -1.75
N MET A 582 -6.77 34.87 -0.70
CA MET A 582 -6.70 35.32 0.69
C MET A 582 -5.43 36.14 0.92
N ALA A 583 -5.61 37.44 1.14
CA ALA A 583 -4.53 38.41 1.37
C ALA A 583 -5.10 39.75 1.83
N PRO A 584 -4.26 40.68 2.34
CA PRO A 584 -4.67 42.07 2.54
C PRO A 584 -5.30 42.65 1.27
N LYS A 585 -6.27 43.56 1.42
CA LYS A 585 -7.05 44.08 0.29
C LYS A 585 -6.14 44.72 -0.79
N GLU A 586 -5.13 45.45 -0.34
CA GLU A 586 -4.08 46.09 -1.13
C GLU A 586 -3.05 45.10 -1.72
N GLY A 587 -3.11 43.83 -1.35
CA GLY A 587 -2.16 42.79 -1.76
C GLY A 587 -1.02 42.58 -0.77
N ASN A 588 -0.14 41.64 -1.11
CA ASN A 588 1.12 41.36 -0.43
C ASN A 588 2.19 40.97 -1.47
N SER A 589 3.30 40.34 -1.05
CA SER A 589 4.38 39.91 -1.95
C SER A 589 3.98 38.80 -2.92
N ILE A 590 2.87 38.11 -2.68
CA ILE A 590 2.40 36.96 -3.47
C ILE A 590 1.29 37.40 -4.43
N VAL A 591 0.33 38.18 -3.93
CA VAL A 591 -0.85 38.59 -4.70
C VAL A 591 -1.02 40.09 -4.72
N LYS A 592 -1.29 40.64 -5.90
CA LYS A 592 -1.41 42.08 -6.11
C LYS A 592 -2.63 42.71 -5.42
N HIS A 593 -3.74 41.98 -5.33
CA HIS A 593 -4.99 42.45 -4.74
C HIS A 593 -5.67 41.29 -4.02
N GLY A 594 -5.85 41.40 -2.70
CA GLY A 594 -6.55 40.40 -1.91
C GLY A 594 -8.07 40.50 -2.07
N VAL A 595 -8.74 39.35 -2.06
CA VAL A 595 -10.21 39.25 -2.11
C VAL A 595 -10.77 38.94 -0.72
N LEU A 596 -10.03 38.16 0.08
CA LEU A 596 -10.47 37.68 1.38
C LEU A 596 -9.49 38.06 2.49
N ASP A 597 -9.99 38.30 3.70
CA ASP A 597 -9.16 38.34 4.91
C ASP A 597 -8.73 36.92 5.36
N GLU A 598 -7.87 36.83 6.37
CA GLU A 598 -7.37 35.57 6.94
C GLU A 598 -8.47 34.68 7.56
N ARG A 599 -9.66 35.23 7.82
CA ARG A 599 -10.86 34.50 8.26
C ARG A 599 -11.80 34.17 7.10
N LEU A 600 -11.34 34.33 5.86
CA LEU A 600 -12.06 34.07 4.61
C LEU A 600 -13.25 34.99 4.34
N ASN A 601 -13.37 36.12 5.04
CA ASN A 601 -14.41 37.09 4.75
C ASN A 601 -14.11 37.83 3.46
N VAL A 602 -15.12 38.07 2.64
CA VAL A 602 -15.00 38.95 1.48
C VAL A 602 -14.80 40.38 1.95
N HIS A 603 -13.69 41.01 1.54
CA HIS A 603 -13.39 42.39 1.92
C HIS A 603 -14.56 43.34 1.59
N GLY A 604 -15.00 44.13 2.56
CA GLY A 604 -16.10 45.09 2.38
C GLY A 604 -17.52 44.51 2.43
N VAL A 605 -17.71 43.21 2.70
CA VAL A 605 -19.03 42.58 2.86
C VAL A 605 -19.10 41.78 4.16
N LYS A 606 -20.09 42.07 5.01
CA LYS A 606 -20.33 41.31 6.25
C LYS A 606 -21.16 40.05 5.98
N GLY A 607 -20.88 38.98 6.72
CA GLY A 607 -21.66 37.73 6.65
C GLY A 607 -21.48 36.96 5.33
N LEU A 608 -20.40 37.23 4.60
CA LEU A 608 -20.05 36.55 3.35
C LEU A 608 -18.61 36.02 3.44
N LYS A 609 -18.44 34.71 3.24
CA LYS A 609 -17.14 34.07 3.10
C LYS A 609 -17.01 33.35 1.77
N VAL A 610 -15.79 33.13 1.30
CA VAL A 610 -15.50 32.18 0.23
C VAL A 610 -14.66 31.05 0.82
N ALA A 611 -15.04 29.80 0.57
CA ALA A 611 -14.35 28.63 1.06
C ALA A 611 -14.34 27.55 -0.02
N ASP A 612 -13.29 27.54 -0.83
CA ASP A 612 -12.89 26.50 -1.77
C ASP A 612 -11.45 26.82 -2.25
N LEU A 613 -10.92 26.13 -3.25
CA LEU A 613 -9.55 26.35 -3.73
C LEU A 613 -9.31 27.77 -4.32
N SER A 614 -10.36 28.54 -4.61
CA SER A 614 -10.18 29.94 -5.05
C SER A 614 -9.45 30.79 -4.02
N ILE A 615 -9.42 30.41 -2.74
CA ILE A 615 -8.82 31.22 -1.68
C ILE A 615 -7.28 31.21 -1.69
N CYS A 616 -6.65 30.20 -2.31
CA CYS A 616 -5.21 29.98 -2.18
C CYS A 616 -4.40 31.11 -2.83
N PRO A 617 -3.63 31.91 -2.07
CA PRO A 617 -2.85 33.01 -2.66
C PRO A 617 -1.70 32.48 -3.55
N ASP A 618 -1.15 31.31 -3.22
CA ASP A 618 -0.11 30.61 -3.98
C ASP A 618 -0.48 29.12 -4.14
N ASN A 619 0.30 28.40 -4.96
CA ASN A 619 0.07 27.00 -5.27
C ASN A 619 0.52 26.04 -4.14
N VAL A 620 0.13 24.77 -4.26
CA VAL A 620 0.43 23.69 -3.30
C VAL A 620 0.96 22.48 -4.06
N GLY A 621 2.04 21.84 -3.58
CA GLY A 621 2.72 20.74 -4.27
C GLY A 621 2.02 19.39 -4.16
N CYS A 622 0.73 19.34 -4.52
CA CYS A 622 -0.09 18.13 -4.44
C CYS A 622 -1.32 18.10 -5.36
N ASN A 623 -1.91 16.91 -5.51
CA ASN A 623 -3.30 16.80 -5.94
C ASN A 623 -4.23 17.44 -4.89
N THR A 624 -5.07 18.37 -5.32
CA THR A 624 -5.66 19.38 -4.43
C THR A 624 -6.92 18.95 -3.67
N TYR A 625 -7.30 17.66 -3.67
CA TYR A 625 -8.47 17.24 -2.89
C TYR A 625 -8.22 17.32 -1.38
N SER A 626 -7.01 16.95 -0.91
CA SER A 626 -6.61 17.12 0.50
C SER A 626 -6.67 18.59 0.92
N THR A 627 -6.15 19.49 0.09
CA THR A 627 -6.21 20.95 0.30
C THR A 627 -7.65 21.46 0.35
N ALA A 628 -8.52 21.01 -0.55
CA ALA A 628 -9.93 21.41 -0.55
C ALA A 628 -10.68 20.93 0.71
N LEU A 629 -10.39 19.71 1.21
CA LEU A 629 -10.93 19.21 2.48
C LEU A 629 -10.44 20.04 3.65
N LEU A 630 -9.13 20.35 3.68
CA LEU A 630 -8.50 21.14 4.74
C LEU A 630 -9.08 22.56 4.83
N ILE A 631 -9.23 23.23 3.69
CA ILE A 631 -9.89 24.55 3.61
C ILE A 631 -11.32 24.45 4.15
N GLY A 632 -12.05 23.37 3.83
CA GLY A 632 -13.40 23.13 4.32
C GLY A 632 -13.45 22.96 5.85
N GLU A 633 -12.55 22.17 6.43
CA GLU A 633 -12.45 22.00 7.88
C GLU A 633 -12.11 23.32 8.57
N LYS A 634 -11.17 24.10 8.01
CA LYS A 634 -10.79 25.42 8.55
C LYS A 634 -11.94 26.42 8.45
N ALA A 635 -12.62 26.49 7.32
CA ALA A 635 -13.76 27.39 7.11
C ALA A 635 -14.92 27.07 8.06
N ALA A 636 -15.19 25.79 8.33
CA ALA A 636 -16.20 25.39 9.30
C ALA A 636 -15.86 25.89 10.71
N VAL A 637 -14.61 25.74 11.15
CA VAL A 637 -14.13 26.26 12.45
C VAL A 637 -14.27 27.78 12.51
N LEU A 638 -13.83 28.51 11.48
CA LEU A 638 -13.90 29.97 11.43
C LEU A 638 -15.35 30.47 11.52
N VAL A 639 -16.29 29.85 10.80
CA VAL A 639 -17.71 30.20 10.89
C VAL A 639 -18.26 29.91 12.29
N ALA A 640 -17.91 28.78 12.90
CA ALA A 640 -18.42 28.44 14.22
C ALA A 640 -17.92 29.38 15.31
N GLU A 641 -16.65 29.76 15.28
CA GLU A 641 -16.09 30.79 16.15
C GLU A 641 -16.81 32.13 15.95
N ASP A 642 -17.05 32.54 14.70
CA ASP A 642 -17.78 33.79 14.39
C ASP A 642 -19.24 33.75 14.90
N LEU A 643 -19.82 32.56 15.06
CA LEU A 643 -21.14 32.35 15.66
C LEU A 643 -21.12 32.22 17.19
N GLY A 644 -19.95 32.28 17.82
CA GLY A 644 -19.77 32.23 19.28
C GLY A 644 -19.54 30.84 19.86
N TYR A 645 -19.29 29.82 19.04
CA TYR A 645 -18.98 28.47 19.51
C TYR A 645 -17.49 28.30 19.82
N SER A 646 -17.16 27.43 20.77
CA SER A 646 -15.78 27.13 21.19
C SER A 646 -15.67 25.73 21.82
N GLY A 647 -14.46 25.28 22.14
CA GLY A 647 -14.23 24.00 22.81
C GLY A 647 -14.67 22.79 21.98
N GLU A 648 -15.26 21.78 22.63
CA GLU A 648 -15.71 20.54 21.99
C GLU A 648 -16.76 20.75 20.89
N ALA A 649 -17.53 21.85 20.93
CA ALA A 649 -18.47 22.18 19.86
C ALA A 649 -17.78 22.32 18.49
N LEU A 650 -16.49 22.70 18.47
CA LEU A 650 -15.70 22.84 17.24
C LEU A 650 -15.28 21.49 16.63
N GLU A 651 -15.49 20.37 17.32
CA GLU A 651 -15.27 19.04 16.75
C GLU A 651 -16.22 18.78 15.59
N MET A 652 -17.49 19.19 15.70
CA MET A 652 -18.51 19.08 14.65
C MET A 652 -18.53 17.67 14.04
N LYS A 653 -18.51 16.65 14.90
CA LYS A 653 -18.36 15.25 14.47
C LYS A 653 -19.54 14.87 13.56
N VAL A 654 -19.22 14.40 12.36
CA VAL A 654 -20.24 13.94 11.41
C VAL A 654 -20.52 12.44 11.65
N PRO A 655 -21.76 11.97 11.42
CA PRO A 655 -22.06 10.55 11.47
C PRO A 655 -21.29 9.75 10.41
N THR A 656 -21.10 8.46 10.62
CA THR A 656 -20.63 7.56 9.55
C THR A 656 -21.80 7.24 8.61
N TYR A 657 -21.59 7.38 7.31
CA TYR A 657 -22.57 6.96 6.30
C TYR A 657 -22.37 5.49 5.94
N HIS A 658 -23.46 4.73 5.95
CA HIS A 658 -23.52 3.36 5.42
C HIS A 658 -24.58 3.33 4.32
N ALA A 659 -24.16 3.07 3.08
CA ALA A 659 -25.08 3.03 1.94
C ALA A 659 -26.03 1.81 2.05
N PRO A 660 -27.29 1.92 1.61
CA PRO A 660 -28.20 0.77 1.55
C PRO A 660 -27.61 -0.35 0.69
N GLY A 661 -27.55 -1.57 1.23
CA GLY A 661 -26.94 -2.71 0.54
C GLY A 661 -25.40 -2.69 0.52
N GLU A 662 -24.75 -1.72 1.16
CA GLU A 662 -23.33 -1.78 1.47
C GLU A 662 -23.13 -2.93 2.46
N VAL A 663 -22.74 -4.07 1.91
CA VAL A 663 -22.13 -5.12 2.71
C VAL A 663 -20.77 -4.55 3.07
N LEU A 664 -20.67 -3.99 4.28
CA LEU A 664 -19.38 -4.01 4.96
C LEU A 664 -18.95 -5.46 4.86
N VAL A 665 -17.89 -5.74 4.11
CA VAL A 665 -17.17 -6.98 4.35
C VAL A 665 -16.78 -6.81 5.81
N LYS A 666 -17.58 -7.39 6.72
CA LYS A 666 -17.30 -7.38 8.14
C LYS A 666 -16.05 -8.23 8.28
N ASN A 667 -14.94 -7.57 8.05
CA ASN A 667 -13.70 -7.88 8.70
C ASN A 667 -13.98 -7.46 10.15
N PRO A 668 -14.09 -8.38 11.12
CA PRO A 668 -14.44 -8.04 12.50
C PRO A 668 -13.36 -7.21 13.23
N ILE A 669 -12.51 -6.47 12.49
CA ILE A 669 -11.17 -6.05 12.94
C ILE A 669 -11.08 -4.58 13.35
N ILE A 670 -11.86 -3.64 12.78
CA ILE A 670 -11.41 -2.21 12.79
C ILE A 670 -12.39 -1.18 13.39
N ASP A 671 -13.72 -1.38 13.45
CA ASP A 671 -14.65 -0.27 13.78
C ASP A 671 -15.39 -0.40 15.13
N THR A 672 -14.69 -0.50 16.25
CA THR A 672 -15.31 -0.15 17.56
C THR A 672 -14.28 0.54 18.47
N PRO A 673 -14.55 1.78 18.94
CA PRO A 673 -13.66 2.46 19.89
C PRO A 673 -13.58 1.63 21.17
N GLY A 674 -12.38 1.10 21.45
CA GLY A 674 -12.13 0.20 22.57
C GLY A 674 -11.77 -1.25 22.21
N ILE A 675 -11.72 -1.63 20.93
CA ILE A 675 -11.22 -2.97 20.52
C ILE A 675 -9.70 -3.03 20.72
N LYS A 676 -9.31 -3.72 21.79
CA LYS A 676 -7.98 -4.28 21.95
C LYS A 676 -7.80 -5.35 20.87
N THR A 677 -6.76 -5.21 20.04
CA THR A 677 -6.36 -6.25 19.10
C THR A 677 -6.17 -7.57 19.86
N SER A 678 -6.63 -8.67 19.26
CA SER A 678 -6.64 -10.02 19.82
C SER A 678 -5.42 -10.27 20.69
N ASP A 679 -5.62 -10.30 22.00
CA ASP A 679 -4.59 -10.64 22.95
C ASP A 679 -4.21 -12.13 22.73
N PRO A 680 -3.00 -12.45 22.25
CA PRO A 680 -2.53 -13.84 22.19
C PRO A 680 -2.38 -14.48 23.58
N ASN A 681 -2.67 -13.75 24.66
CA ASN A 681 -2.42 -14.13 26.06
C ASN A 681 -3.65 -14.62 26.84
N SER A 682 -4.84 -14.76 26.23
CA SER A 682 -6.01 -15.27 26.98
C SER A 682 -6.27 -16.78 26.76
N PRO A 683 -6.13 -17.63 27.81
CA PRO A 683 -6.50 -19.05 27.76
C PRO A 683 -8.01 -19.31 27.95
N HIS A 684 -8.85 -18.26 27.97
CA HIS A 684 -10.29 -18.36 28.20
C HIS A 684 -11.09 -17.58 27.16
N ILE A 685 -12.12 -18.22 26.58
CA ILE A 685 -12.98 -17.62 25.54
C ILE A 685 -13.73 -16.36 26.00
N LYS A 686 -13.91 -16.16 27.31
CA LYS A 686 -14.64 -15.01 27.86
C LYS A 686 -13.98 -13.66 27.55
N ASN A 687 -12.70 -13.68 27.16
CA ASN A 687 -11.94 -12.49 26.76
C ASN A 687 -11.33 -12.63 25.33
N ARG A 688 -11.81 -13.57 24.51
CA ARG A 688 -11.31 -13.80 23.14
C ARG A 688 -12.38 -13.45 22.12
N GLU A 689 -12.14 -12.42 21.31
CA GLU A 689 -12.82 -12.28 20.03
C GLU A 689 -12.08 -13.12 18.98
N THR A 690 -12.83 -13.86 18.16
CA THR A 690 -12.31 -14.82 17.17
C THR A 690 -11.29 -14.15 16.24
N PRO A 691 -10.11 -14.74 15.98
CA PRO A 691 -9.12 -14.14 15.08
C PRO A 691 -9.71 -13.95 13.70
N SER A 692 -9.51 -12.75 13.18
CA SER A 692 -9.98 -12.29 11.89
C SER A 692 -8.95 -12.43 10.77
N TRP A 693 -7.79 -13.02 11.08
CA TRP A 693 -6.81 -13.44 10.10
C TRP A 693 -7.39 -14.63 9.35
N GLY A 694 -7.90 -14.38 8.14
CA GLY A 694 -8.55 -15.37 7.29
C GLY A 694 -7.82 -16.71 7.24
N LEU A 695 -8.51 -17.73 7.78
CA LEU A 695 -8.71 -19.07 7.25
C LEU A 695 -7.78 -19.52 6.10
N TYR A 696 -7.13 -20.67 6.37
CA TYR A 696 -6.44 -21.57 5.43
C TYR A 696 -5.07 -21.10 4.91
N GLN A 697 -4.00 -21.46 5.64
CA GLN A 697 -2.68 -21.60 5.03
C GLN A 697 -2.75 -22.77 4.05
N HIS A 698 -2.87 -22.52 2.76
CA HIS A 698 -2.61 -23.54 1.75
C HIS A 698 -1.09 -23.78 1.74
N PRO A 699 -0.59 -24.89 2.31
CA PRO A 699 0.85 -25.11 2.43
C PRO A 699 1.50 -25.18 1.05
N ASP A 700 0.78 -25.69 0.06
CA ASP A 700 1.21 -25.77 -1.34
C ASP A 700 1.38 -24.38 -1.97
N LYS A 701 0.47 -23.43 -1.70
CA LYS A 701 0.62 -22.05 -2.17
C LYS A 701 1.79 -21.36 -1.48
N LEU A 702 1.97 -21.64 -0.18
CA LEU A 702 3.11 -21.11 0.58
C LEU A 702 4.43 -21.68 0.04
N GLU A 703 4.45 -22.95 -0.33
CA GLU A 703 5.57 -23.62 -0.98
C GLU A 703 5.85 -23.05 -2.40
N GLU A 704 4.82 -22.85 -3.21
CA GLU A 704 4.91 -22.23 -4.54
C GLU A 704 5.44 -20.79 -4.47
N LEU A 705 4.94 -19.99 -3.55
CA LEU A 705 5.41 -18.62 -3.32
C LEU A 705 6.86 -18.61 -2.83
N ALA A 706 7.24 -19.50 -1.92
CA ALA A 706 8.63 -19.63 -1.49
C ALA A 706 9.54 -20.05 -2.65
N LYS A 707 9.08 -20.95 -3.53
CA LYS A 707 9.81 -21.33 -4.75
C LYS A 707 10.01 -20.17 -5.72
N GLN A 708 9.02 -19.27 -5.84
CA GLN A 708 9.13 -18.08 -6.68
C GLN A 708 10.10 -17.04 -6.08
N LYS A 709 10.24 -17.00 -4.76
CA LYS A 709 11.07 -16.02 -4.05
C LYS A 709 12.53 -16.44 -3.90
N LEU A 710 12.77 -17.73 -3.70
CA LEU A 710 14.12 -18.27 -3.50
C LEU A 710 14.87 -18.44 -4.83
N THR A 711 16.18 -18.26 -4.82
CA THR A 711 17.03 -18.67 -5.95
C THR A 711 16.98 -20.19 -6.12
N GLN A 712 17.37 -20.67 -7.30
CA GLN A 712 17.35 -22.11 -7.59
C GLN A 712 18.13 -22.95 -6.56
N ASN A 713 19.29 -22.46 -6.09
CA ASN A 713 20.10 -23.17 -5.10
C ASN A 713 19.47 -23.15 -3.70
N GLU A 714 18.89 -22.02 -3.30
CA GLU A 714 18.19 -21.87 -2.02
C GLU A 714 16.93 -22.75 -1.99
N TRP A 715 16.17 -22.74 -3.09
CA TRP A 715 15.02 -23.60 -3.29
C TRP A 715 15.41 -25.07 -3.24
N TYR A 716 16.49 -25.48 -3.92
CA TYR A 716 16.98 -26.86 -3.85
C TYR A 716 17.35 -27.27 -2.44
N TYR A 717 17.96 -26.39 -1.64
CA TYR A 717 18.21 -26.71 -0.25
C TYR A 717 16.90 -26.81 0.57
N ALA A 718 15.98 -25.84 0.42
CA ALA A 718 14.68 -25.80 1.10
C ALA A 718 13.79 -27.03 0.78
N SER A 719 13.85 -27.51 -0.46
CA SER A 719 13.00 -28.59 -0.99
C SER A 719 13.68 -29.96 -1.07
N SER A 720 15.00 -30.03 -0.82
CA SER A 720 15.78 -31.28 -0.95
C SER A 720 15.23 -32.43 -0.10
N ASN A 721 15.32 -33.64 -0.68
CA ASN A 721 15.07 -34.93 -0.05
C ASN A 721 16.19 -35.91 -0.47
N ALA A 722 16.29 -37.06 0.19
CA ALA A 722 17.20 -38.13 -0.22
C ALA A 722 16.66 -38.83 -1.48
N GLY A 723 17.59 -39.23 -2.37
CA GLY A 723 17.29 -40.08 -3.54
C GLY A 723 16.14 -39.56 -4.41
N LEU A 724 15.20 -40.44 -4.74
CA LEU A 724 14.00 -40.19 -5.54
C LEU A 724 12.86 -39.56 -4.73
N SER A 725 13.10 -39.13 -3.49
CA SER A 725 12.09 -38.53 -2.59
C SER A 725 10.95 -39.46 -2.16
N HIS A 726 11.13 -40.78 -2.23
CA HIS A 726 10.09 -41.74 -1.82
C HIS A 726 9.76 -41.62 -0.33
N THR A 727 10.77 -41.42 0.53
CA THR A 727 10.55 -41.25 1.98
C THR A 727 9.75 -39.97 2.28
N HIS A 728 9.98 -38.88 1.53
CA HIS A 728 9.21 -37.64 1.68
C HIS A 728 7.73 -37.86 1.33
N LEU A 729 7.47 -38.55 0.21
CA LEU A 729 6.12 -38.92 -0.20
C LEU A 729 5.45 -39.82 0.86
N ALA A 730 6.15 -40.83 1.35
CA ALA A 730 5.65 -41.72 2.40
C ALA A 730 5.27 -40.96 3.68
N ASN A 731 6.08 -39.97 4.11
CA ASN A 731 5.74 -39.13 5.24
C ASN A 731 4.42 -38.38 5.06
N ARG A 732 4.15 -37.83 3.86
CA ARG A 732 2.88 -37.12 3.58
C ARG A 732 1.70 -38.07 3.47
N GLN A 733 1.89 -39.23 2.84
CA GLN A 733 0.85 -40.25 2.71
C GLN A 733 0.44 -40.85 4.06
N ALA A 734 1.37 -40.99 5.00
CA ALA A 734 1.06 -41.52 6.32
C ALA A 734 0.03 -40.67 7.07
N PHE A 735 0.11 -39.33 7.00
CA PHE A 735 -0.91 -38.45 7.58
C PHE A 735 -2.29 -38.65 6.95
N PHE A 736 -2.35 -38.81 5.62
CA PHE A 736 -3.62 -39.02 4.92
C PHE A 736 -4.35 -40.29 5.37
N ARG A 737 -3.62 -41.31 5.83
CA ARG A 737 -4.17 -42.59 6.31
C ARG A 737 -5.00 -42.46 7.58
N HIS A 738 -4.71 -41.47 8.42
CA HIS A 738 -5.37 -41.24 9.69
C HIS A 738 -6.44 -40.15 9.52
N LYS A 739 -7.68 -40.47 9.89
CA LYS A 739 -8.84 -39.57 9.81
C LYS A 739 -9.27 -39.17 11.21
N ILE A 740 -9.41 -37.87 11.45
CA ILE A 740 -9.91 -37.33 12.72
C ILE A 740 -11.43 -37.56 12.80
N VAL A 741 -11.87 -38.25 13.83
CA VAL A 741 -13.29 -38.50 14.13
C VAL A 741 -13.78 -37.42 15.09
N ALA A 742 -14.42 -36.37 14.55
CA ALA A 742 -14.88 -35.23 15.33
C ALA A 742 -16.01 -35.60 16.31
N ARG A 743 -15.93 -35.13 17.56
CA ARG A 743 -16.99 -35.27 18.57
C ARG A 743 -17.87 -34.02 18.58
N GLN A 744 -19.04 -34.12 17.97
CA GLN A 744 -20.03 -33.05 17.94
C GLN A 744 -20.70 -32.87 19.31
N LEU A 745 -21.19 -31.65 19.60
CA LEU A 745 -21.91 -31.30 20.84
C LEU A 745 -21.09 -31.40 22.14
N VAL A 746 -19.76 -31.31 22.05
CA VAL A 746 -18.89 -31.07 23.22
C VAL A 746 -18.80 -29.57 23.46
N ASP A 747 -19.01 -29.12 24.70
CA ASP A 747 -18.87 -27.70 25.05
C ASP A 747 -17.40 -27.28 25.00
N THR A 748 -16.97 -26.73 23.88
CA THR A 748 -15.60 -26.24 23.64
C THR A 748 -15.46 -24.76 23.91
N ASN A 749 -16.41 -24.14 24.63
CA ASN A 749 -16.32 -22.73 24.98
C ASN A 749 -15.09 -22.47 25.86
N GLU A 750 -14.79 -23.30 26.85
CA GLU A 750 -13.56 -23.15 27.67
C GLU A 750 -12.47 -24.13 27.20
N ARG A 751 -11.83 -23.84 26.04
CA ARG A 751 -10.73 -24.65 25.47
C ARG A 751 -9.36 -23.95 25.50
N SER A 752 -8.28 -24.72 25.58
CA SER A 752 -6.90 -24.21 25.64
C SER A 752 -5.92 -25.05 24.81
N THR A 753 -5.09 -24.36 24.02
CA THR A 753 -3.96 -24.97 23.28
C THR A 753 -2.71 -25.12 24.14
N CYS A 754 -2.66 -24.54 25.33
CA CYS A 754 -1.48 -24.60 26.19
C CYS A 754 -1.20 -26.04 26.65
N THR A 755 0.07 -26.36 26.81
CA THR A 755 0.52 -27.65 27.36
C THR A 755 1.86 -27.48 28.08
N THR A 756 2.41 -28.58 28.59
CA THR A 756 3.74 -28.59 29.21
C THR A 756 4.69 -29.52 28.45
N ILE A 757 5.96 -29.13 28.38
CA ILE A 757 7.03 -29.98 27.87
C ILE A 757 8.27 -29.88 28.76
N PHE A 758 8.67 -31.04 29.33
CA PHE A 758 9.71 -31.17 30.36
C PHE A 758 9.57 -30.12 31.48
N GLY A 759 8.36 -29.95 32.01
CA GLY A 759 8.08 -29.06 33.14
C GLY A 759 7.94 -27.57 32.80
N HIS A 760 8.01 -27.18 31.52
CA HIS A 760 7.78 -25.80 31.09
C HIS A 760 6.44 -25.68 30.37
N GLU A 761 5.68 -24.65 30.71
CA GLU A 761 4.45 -24.30 30.02
C GLU A 761 4.76 -23.63 28.67
N VAL A 762 4.00 -24.03 27.64
CA VAL A 762 4.12 -23.54 26.27
C VAL A 762 2.74 -23.24 25.70
N SER A 763 2.67 -22.26 24.79
CA SER A 763 1.40 -21.77 24.24
C SER A 763 0.71 -22.74 23.28
N ALA A 764 1.42 -23.78 22.82
CA ALA A 764 0.92 -24.81 21.92
C ALA A 764 1.76 -26.11 22.02
N PRO A 765 1.23 -27.28 21.64
CA PRO A 765 1.96 -28.55 21.63
C PRO A 765 2.93 -28.70 20.45
N PHE A 766 3.37 -27.58 19.88
CA PHE A 766 4.32 -27.58 18.77
C PHE A 766 5.41 -26.51 18.93
N GLY A 767 6.55 -26.75 18.28
CA GLY A 767 7.69 -25.86 18.23
C GLY A 767 8.31 -25.86 16.84
N ILE A 768 9.33 -25.04 16.63
CA ILE A 768 10.03 -24.95 15.35
C ILE A 768 11.13 -26.01 15.25
N ALA A 769 11.14 -26.80 14.17
CA ALA A 769 12.18 -27.78 13.88
C ALA A 769 13.51 -27.09 13.51
N PRO A 770 14.67 -27.67 13.87
CA PRO A 770 15.95 -27.06 13.55
C PRO A 770 16.26 -27.17 12.06
N ILE A 771 16.37 -26.02 11.39
CA ILE A 771 16.86 -25.88 10.02
C ILE A 771 18.01 -24.87 10.07
N GLY A 772 19.16 -25.26 9.51
CA GLY A 772 20.36 -24.44 9.49
C GLY A 772 20.44 -23.57 8.24
N ILE A 773 21.50 -22.75 8.20
CA ILE A 773 21.87 -21.84 7.11
C ILE A 773 20.77 -20.86 6.69
N ASN A 774 20.01 -20.29 7.64
CA ASN A 774 18.85 -19.48 7.30
C ASN A 774 19.18 -18.20 6.53
N LYS A 775 20.44 -17.72 6.54
CA LYS A 775 20.90 -16.60 5.70
C LYS A 775 20.72 -16.84 4.21
N ILE A 776 20.63 -18.09 3.76
CA ILE A 776 20.29 -18.38 2.35
C ILE A 776 18.82 -18.08 2.06
N TYR A 777 17.93 -18.12 3.05
CA TYR A 777 16.50 -17.87 2.86
C TYR A 777 16.13 -16.41 3.10
N HIS A 778 16.84 -15.74 4.01
CA HIS A 778 16.62 -14.34 4.35
C HIS A 778 17.88 -13.72 4.97
N PRO A 779 18.28 -12.48 4.63
CA PRO A 779 19.56 -11.88 5.10
C PRO A 779 19.74 -11.85 6.63
N GLN A 780 18.65 -11.75 7.39
CA GLN A 780 18.67 -11.75 8.86
C GLN A 780 18.80 -13.15 9.51
N GLY A 781 18.85 -14.22 8.71
CA GLY A 781 19.08 -15.58 9.19
C GLY A 781 18.05 -16.05 10.23
N GLU A 782 18.54 -16.55 11.36
CA GLU A 782 17.76 -17.14 12.45
C GLU A 782 17.08 -16.10 13.37
N LEU A 783 17.45 -14.82 13.29
CA LEU A 783 16.98 -13.79 14.24
C LEU A 783 15.47 -13.53 14.16
N PRO A 784 14.86 -13.38 12.97
CA PRO A 784 13.43 -13.09 12.86
C PRO A 784 12.57 -14.21 13.45
N VAL A 785 12.90 -15.47 13.16
CA VAL A 785 12.16 -16.62 13.69
C VAL A 785 12.31 -16.71 15.20
N ALA A 786 13.51 -16.51 15.73
CA ALA A 786 13.75 -16.53 17.17
C ALA A 786 12.91 -15.45 17.88
N LYS A 787 12.88 -14.22 17.37
CA LYS A 787 12.05 -13.14 17.90
C LYS A 787 10.56 -13.48 17.88
N VAL A 788 10.05 -13.96 16.75
CA VAL A 788 8.63 -14.31 16.60
C VAL A 788 8.22 -15.47 17.51
N THR A 789 9.04 -16.50 17.64
CA THR A 789 8.75 -17.61 18.58
C THR A 789 8.75 -17.15 20.04
N GLY A 790 9.59 -16.17 20.39
CA GLY A 790 9.60 -15.52 21.70
C GLY A 790 8.33 -14.70 21.95
N GLU A 791 7.91 -13.91 20.96
CA GLU A 791 6.63 -13.17 20.96
C GLU A 791 5.45 -14.12 21.26
N LEU A 792 5.44 -15.30 20.61
CA LEU A 792 4.31 -16.24 20.64
C LEU A 792 4.35 -17.30 21.75
N GLY A 793 5.41 -17.36 22.58
CA GLY A 793 5.56 -18.41 23.59
C GLY A 793 5.70 -19.83 23.00
N ILE A 794 6.23 -19.94 21.78
CA ILE A 794 6.46 -21.20 21.06
C ILE A 794 7.94 -21.59 21.18
N PRO A 795 8.30 -22.85 21.47
CA PRO A 795 9.69 -23.29 21.49
C PRO A 795 10.39 -23.17 20.13
N TYR A 796 11.57 -22.53 20.13
CA TYR A 796 12.46 -22.47 18.97
C TYR A 796 13.59 -23.51 19.08
N SER A 797 13.95 -24.15 17.96
CA SER A 797 15.11 -25.05 17.90
C SER A 797 16.20 -24.49 16.98
N LEU A 798 17.31 -24.02 17.53
CA LEU A 798 18.47 -23.57 16.76
C LEU A 798 19.32 -24.77 16.29
N SER A 799 19.86 -24.74 15.07
CA SER A 799 20.76 -25.79 14.55
C SER A 799 22.24 -25.46 14.76
N THR A 800 23.11 -26.48 14.92
CA THR A 800 24.58 -26.31 14.88
C THR A 800 25.08 -25.74 13.55
N ALA A 801 24.29 -25.89 12.48
CA ALA A 801 24.51 -25.29 11.17
C ALA A 801 23.92 -23.88 11.04
N GLY A 802 23.61 -23.21 12.15
CA GLY A 802 23.01 -21.87 12.15
C GLY A 802 23.96 -20.82 11.56
N SER A 803 23.37 -19.86 10.86
CA SER A 803 24.07 -18.72 10.24
C SER A 803 24.17 -17.48 11.13
N CYS A 804 23.70 -17.57 12.38
CA CYS A 804 23.81 -16.54 13.41
C CYS A 804 24.41 -17.14 14.70
N PRO A 805 25.14 -16.35 15.51
CA PRO A 805 25.62 -16.78 16.83
C PRO A 805 24.48 -17.20 17.77
N ILE A 806 24.75 -18.18 18.65
CA ILE A 806 23.78 -18.71 19.63
C ILE A 806 23.27 -17.58 20.54
N GLU A 807 24.16 -16.67 20.92
CA GLU A 807 23.89 -15.54 21.79
C GLU A 807 22.94 -14.55 21.14
N ASP A 808 23.13 -14.25 19.85
CA ASP A 808 22.34 -13.28 19.09
C ASP A 808 20.92 -13.79 18.87
N VAL A 809 20.81 -15.06 18.48
CA VAL A 809 19.54 -15.75 18.31
C VAL A 809 18.74 -15.72 19.62
N ALA A 810 19.40 -16.01 20.73
CA ALA A 810 18.71 -16.02 22.01
C ALA A 810 18.42 -14.61 22.52
N ARG A 811 19.26 -13.58 22.25
CA ARG A 811 18.87 -12.17 22.48
C ARG A 811 17.65 -11.77 21.66
N ALA A 812 17.55 -12.20 20.40
CA ALA A 812 16.37 -11.93 19.57
C ALA A 812 15.11 -12.61 20.15
N ASN A 813 15.23 -13.85 20.63
CA ASN A 813 14.15 -14.56 21.31
C ASN A 813 13.73 -13.87 22.61
N ASP A 814 14.69 -13.44 23.44
CA ASP A 814 14.45 -12.66 24.66
C ASP A 814 13.77 -11.32 24.36
N ALA A 815 14.21 -10.62 23.31
CA ALA A 815 13.61 -9.36 22.87
C ALA A 815 12.17 -9.56 22.39
N GLY A 816 11.90 -10.66 21.68
CA GLY A 816 10.54 -11.06 21.33
C GLY A 816 9.67 -11.25 22.57
N ARG A 817 10.20 -11.91 23.61
CA ARG A 817 9.49 -12.06 24.89
C ARG A 817 9.28 -10.72 25.60
N ALA A 818 10.29 -9.83 25.63
CA ALA A 818 10.20 -8.53 26.28
C ALA A 818 9.19 -7.58 25.59
N SER A 819 9.04 -7.66 24.26
CA SER A 819 8.04 -6.86 23.54
C SER A 819 6.59 -7.15 23.94
N ARG A 820 6.35 -8.21 24.74
CA ARG A 820 5.05 -8.61 25.27
C ARG A 820 4.74 -7.97 26.63
N THR A 821 5.75 -7.51 27.40
CA THR A 821 5.56 -6.97 28.76
C THR A 821 5.18 -5.49 28.82
N GLU A 822 5.34 -4.73 27.73
CA GLU A 822 5.04 -3.28 27.71
C GLU A 822 3.59 -2.96 27.30
N VAL A 823 2.86 -3.93 26.72
CA VAL A 823 1.55 -3.67 26.10
C VAL A 823 0.37 -3.90 27.04
N GLU A 824 0.46 -4.77 28.06
CA GLU A 824 -0.66 -5.00 29.00
C GLU A 824 -0.20 -5.38 30.41
N SER A 825 -0.44 -4.48 31.38
CA SER A 825 -0.27 -4.64 32.84
C SER A 825 1.17 -4.93 33.31
N GLY A 826 1.74 -4.07 34.14
CA GLY A 826 3.11 -4.19 34.67
C GLY A 826 3.40 -5.37 35.60
N ASP A 827 2.91 -6.57 35.29
CA ASP A 827 3.15 -7.82 36.00
C ASP A 827 3.91 -8.80 35.11
N GLN A 828 5.22 -8.90 35.35
CA GLN A 828 6.14 -9.79 34.64
C GLN A 828 5.84 -11.29 34.84
N SER A 829 4.95 -11.66 35.76
CA SER A 829 4.73 -13.06 36.18
C SER A 829 3.84 -13.92 35.27
N LYS A 830 3.23 -13.35 34.21
CA LYS A 830 2.23 -14.03 33.37
C LYS A 830 2.71 -14.58 32.02
N ILE A 831 3.98 -14.41 31.65
CA ILE A 831 4.53 -15.00 30.42
C ILE A 831 5.29 -16.28 30.79
N PRO A 832 4.83 -17.48 30.37
CA PRO A 832 5.57 -18.71 30.65
C PRO A 832 6.98 -18.65 30.07
N GLU A 833 7.98 -19.07 30.85
CA GLU A 833 9.32 -19.33 30.33
C GLU A 833 9.27 -20.50 29.32
N GLY A 834 9.10 -20.18 28.04
CA GLY A 834 9.14 -21.14 26.96
C GLY A 834 10.53 -21.76 26.81
N PRO A 835 10.66 -23.10 26.74
CA PRO A 835 11.94 -23.75 26.60
C PRO A 835 12.54 -23.48 25.22
N TRP A 836 13.84 -23.24 25.19
CA TRP A 836 14.61 -23.13 23.94
C TRP A 836 15.33 -24.45 23.65
N PHE A 837 15.42 -24.85 22.39
CA PHE A 837 16.15 -26.05 21.96
C PHE A 837 17.36 -25.68 21.11
N PHE A 838 18.43 -26.47 21.20
CA PHE A 838 19.63 -26.37 20.38
C PHE A 838 19.99 -27.76 19.83
N GLN A 839 19.83 -27.96 18.53
CA GLN A 839 20.28 -29.18 17.88
C GLN A 839 21.80 -29.17 17.74
N LEU A 840 22.45 -30.06 18.50
CA LEU A 840 23.85 -30.38 18.42
C LEU A 840 24.08 -31.48 17.37
N TYR A 841 24.69 -31.14 16.24
CA TYR A 841 25.44 -32.11 15.46
C TYR A 841 26.82 -32.23 16.12
N MET A 842 27.07 -33.33 16.81
CA MET A 842 28.28 -33.55 17.62
C MET A 842 29.53 -33.57 16.74
N PRO A 843 30.47 -32.65 16.97
CA PRO A 843 31.79 -32.72 16.37
C PRO A 843 32.53 -34.01 16.75
N HIS A 844 33.38 -34.51 15.85
CA HIS A 844 34.36 -35.56 16.13
C HIS A 844 35.59 -35.04 16.90
N ASP A 845 35.38 -34.00 17.70
CA ASP A 845 36.34 -33.37 18.59
C ASP A 845 35.62 -33.13 19.92
N ASP A 846 36.12 -33.74 20.99
CA ASP A 846 35.49 -33.74 22.31
C ASP A 846 35.54 -32.36 22.96
N GLU A 847 36.65 -31.62 22.78
CA GLU A 847 36.84 -30.27 23.29
C GLU A 847 35.85 -29.31 22.60
N LEU A 848 35.70 -29.44 21.28
CA LEU A 848 34.74 -28.66 20.50
C LEU A 848 33.29 -29.03 20.83
N THR A 849 33.02 -30.32 21.06
CA THR A 849 31.71 -30.78 21.52
C THR A 849 31.36 -30.14 22.86
N ILE A 850 32.28 -30.16 23.83
CA ILE A 850 32.09 -29.54 25.14
C ILE A 850 31.91 -28.02 25.02
N SER A 851 32.66 -27.36 24.12
CA SER A 851 32.51 -25.92 23.86
C SER A 851 31.11 -25.58 23.36
N TYR A 852 30.61 -26.33 22.36
CA TYR A 852 29.23 -26.19 21.93
C TYR A 852 28.24 -26.53 23.04
N LEU A 853 28.51 -27.53 23.89
CA LEU A 853 27.72 -27.85 25.09
C LEU A 853 27.65 -26.69 26.10
N ALA A 854 28.71 -25.89 26.24
CA ALA A 854 28.77 -24.77 27.17
C ALA A 854 28.14 -23.47 26.63
N ALA A 855 28.05 -23.31 25.30
CA ALA A 855 27.45 -22.13 24.67
C ALA A 855 25.94 -22.02 25.00
N ARG A 856 25.63 -21.12 25.95
CA ARG A 856 24.33 -20.72 26.53
C ARG A 856 23.55 -21.80 27.30
N LEU A 857 23.57 -21.66 28.63
CA LEU A 857 22.99 -22.53 29.66
C LEU A 857 21.44 -22.57 29.74
N ALA A 858 20.69 -22.35 28.65
CA ALA A 858 19.21 -22.41 28.66
C ALA A 858 18.58 -23.24 27.52
N ALA A 859 19.38 -23.83 26.62
CA ALA A 859 18.87 -24.59 25.47
C ALA A 859 18.90 -26.11 25.71
N ARG A 860 17.80 -26.82 25.41
CA ARG A 860 17.70 -28.30 25.43
C ARG A 860 18.26 -28.92 24.15
N ARG A 861 19.00 -30.02 24.22
CA ARG A 861 19.81 -30.46 23.07
C ARG A 861 19.24 -31.62 22.28
N LEU A 862 19.34 -31.54 20.95
CA LEU A 862 18.90 -32.57 19.98
C LEU A 862 20.10 -33.08 19.16
N PHE A 863 20.27 -34.39 19.02
CA PHE A 863 21.37 -35.00 18.22
C PHE A 863 20.91 -35.47 16.83
N ALA A 864 21.70 -35.33 15.75
CA ALA A 864 21.28 -35.70 14.37
C ALA A 864 22.44 -36.04 13.39
N THR A 865 22.12 -36.53 12.17
CA THR A 865 23.06 -36.79 11.03
C THR A 865 22.64 -36.07 9.71
N PRO A 866 23.57 -35.66 8.80
CA PRO A 866 23.38 -34.58 7.77
C PRO A 866 23.26 -34.96 6.27
N ASN A 867 23.00 -33.93 5.42
CA ASN A 867 23.25 -33.88 3.96
C ASN A 867 23.63 -32.44 3.48
N TYR A 868 24.41 -32.29 2.39
CA TYR A 868 25.44 -31.24 2.18
C TYR A 868 25.10 -30.04 1.25
N ALA A 869 25.16 -28.80 1.77
CA ALA A 869 25.24 -27.55 0.99
C ALA A 869 26.34 -26.57 1.48
N PHE A 870 27.16 -27.02 2.43
CA PHE A 870 27.84 -26.13 3.39
C PHE A 870 29.30 -25.74 3.04
N TYR A 871 29.86 -26.21 1.91
CA TYR A 871 31.26 -25.95 1.55
C TYR A 871 31.54 -24.55 0.98
N ARG A 872 30.51 -23.74 0.75
CA ARG A 872 30.61 -22.42 0.08
C ARG A 872 30.61 -21.24 1.05
N GLY A 873 31.17 -21.40 2.25
CA GLY A 873 31.31 -20.33 3.24
C GLY A 873 30.07 -19.99 4.09
N ILE A 874 28.86 -20.42 3.71
CA ILE A 874 27.62 -20.13 4.45
C ILE A 874 27.31 -21.28 5.44
N GLY A 875 27.04 -20.95 6.71
CA GLY A 875 26.77 -21.93 7.78
C GLY A 875 27.97 -22.29 8.64
N ALA A 876 29.10 -21.63 8.42
CA ALA A 876 30.27 -21.70 9.28
C ALA A 876 30.25 -20.65 10.42
N ASP A 877 29.29 -19.72 10.41
CA ASP A 877 29.22 -18.57 11.31
C ASP A 877 29.36 -18.96 12.79
N MET A 878 28.59 -19.96 13.27
CA MET A 878 28.59 -20.37 14.69
C MET A 878 29.92 -20.98 15.20
N GLY A 879 30.81 -21.35 14.30
CA GLY A 879 32.11 -21.99 14.61
C GLY A 879 33.21 -20.98 14.44
N LEU A 880 33.05 -20.05 13.50
CA LEU A 880 33.88 -18.84 13.44
C LEU A 880 33.75 -17.99 14.72
N THR A 881 32.72 -18.18 15.55
CA THR A 881 32.62 -17.54 16.87
C THR A 881 33.06 -18.44 18.03
N ASP A 882 33.32 -19.74 17.80
CA ASP A 882 33.66 -20.69 18.87
C ASP A 882 35.16 -20.69 19.17
N PRO A 883 35.57 -20.56 20.46
CA PRO A 883 36.98 -20.43 20.82
C PRO A 883 37.80 -21.69 20.53
N VAL A 884 37.20 -22.88 20.64
CA VAL A 884 37.91 -24.14 20.34
C VAL A 884 38.06 -24.31 18.84
N PHE A 885 37.03 -23.98 18.04
CA PHE A 885 37.15 -24.04 16.59
C PHE A 885 38.15 -23.01 16.04
N GLN A 886 38.17 -21.79 16.59
CA GLN A 886 39.18 -20.78 16.27
C GLN A 886 40.61 -21.25 16.57
N LYS A 887 40.81 -21.92 17.71
CA LYS A 887 42.08 -22.58 18.05
C LYS A 887 42.45 -23.65 17.01
N ARG A 888 41.51 -24.49 16.57
CA ARG A 888 41.75 -25.52 15.53
C ARG A 888 42.10 -24.91 14.16
N LEU A 889 41.49 -23.79 13.79
CA LEU A 889 41.84 -23.07 12.56
C LEU A 889 43.28 -22.55 12.62
N ALA A 890 43.66 -21.94 13.75
CA ALA A 890 45.02 -21.45 13.97
C ALA A 890 46.07 -22.57 13.94
N GLU A 891 45.80 -23.71 14.58
CA GLU A 891 46.67 -24.91 14.56
C GLU A 891 46.91 -25.45 13.14
N ARG A 892 45.97 -25.23 12.21
CA ARG A 892 46.08 -25.64 10.80
C ARG A 892 46.51 -24.51 9.86
N GLY A 893 46.81 -23.32 10.38
CA GLY A 893 47.21 -22.15 9.59
C GLY A 893 46.12 -21.65 8.63
N ILE A 894 44.83 -21.82 8.97
CA ILE A 894 43.71 -21.34 8.15
C ILE A 894 43.23 -20.00 8.70
N ASP A 895 43.32 -18.95 7.89
CA ASP A 895 42.77 -17.63 8.21
C ASP A 895 41.32 -17.55 7.69
N PRO A 896 40.28 -17.55 8.55
CA PRO A 896 38.90 -17.59 8.10
C PRO A 896 38.44 -16.34 7.35
N GLN A 897 39.15 -15.20 7.46
CA GLN A 897 38.84 -13.99 6.68
C GLN A 897 39.39 -14.07 5.27
N LYS A 898 40.55 -14.71 5.08
CA LYS A 898 41.19 -14.87 3.78
C LYS A 898 40.77 -16.15 3.06
N GLU A 899 40.41 -17.19 3.81
CA GLU A 899 40.13 -18.54 3.33
C GLU A 899 38.79 -19.09 3.85
N PRO A 900 37.67 -18.36 3.65
CA PRO A 900 36.37 -18.71 4.23
C PRO A 900 35.84 -20.07 3.76
N GLU A 901 36.17 -20.51 2.55
CA GLU A 901 35.77 -21.83 2.03
C GLU A 901 36.54 -22.98 2.71
N ARG A 902 37.84 -22.81 2.97
CA ARG A 902 38.65 -23.81 3.70
C ARG A 902 38.23 -23.89 5.17
N ALA A 903 37.94 -22.75 5.79
CA ALA A 903 37.41 -22.71 7.14
C ALA A 903 36.02 -23.37 7.23
N ALA A 904 35.13 -23.10 6.27
CA ALA A 904 33.84 -23.77 6.17
C ALA A 904 34.00 -25.27 5.96
N ALA A 905 34.78 -25.71 4.97
CA ALA A 905 35.04 -27.14 4.70
C ALA A 905 35.57 -27.87 5.95
N MET A 906 36.54 -27.30 6.66
CA MET A 906 37.06 -27.87 7.91
C MET A 906 35.98 -28.02 8.99
N ARG A 907 35.06 -27.05 9.08
CA ARG A 907 33.92 -27.11 9.99
C ARG A 907 32.94 -28.22 9.61
N ILE A 908 32.77 -28.46 8.31
CA ILE A 908 31.92 -29.56 7.83
C ILE A 908 32.58 -30.91 8.09
N ASP A 909 33.88 -31.02 7.86
CA ASP A 909 34.68 -32.22 8.13
C ASP A 909 34.65 -32.63 9.60
N SER A 910 34.69 -31.66 10.51
CA SER A 910 34.68 -31.95 11.95
C SER A 910 33.34 -32.50 12.42
N ILE A 911 32.23 -32.26 11.72
CA ILE A 911 30.88 -32.62 12.18
C ILE A 911 30.24 -33.73 11.33
N TRP A 912 30.45 -33.73 10.02
CA TRP A 912 29.58 -34.42 9.08
C TRP A 912 30.25 -35.43 8.15
N HIS A 913 31.57 -35.52 8.09
CA HIS A 913 32.24 -36.47 7.18
C HIS A 913 32.49 -37.84 7.82
N GLY A 914 31.73 -38.84 7.34
CA GLY A 914 32.16 -40.24 7.19
C GLY A 914 32.38 -41.08 8.46
N ARG A 915 32.00 -40.61 9.65
CA ARG A 915 32.20 -41.35 10.91
C ARG A 915 30.87 -41.52 11.64
N ALA A 916 30.40 -42.76 11.74
CA ALA A 916 29.24 -43.09 12.56
C ALA A 916 29.61 -43.04 14.05
N TRP A 917 28.65 -42.67 14.89
CA TRP A 917 28.78 -42.77 16.33
C TRP A 917 28.17 -44.07 16.84
N SER A 918 28.80 -44.71 17.83
CA SER A 918 28.18 -45.76 18.65
C SER A 918 27.33 -45.14 19.76
N TRP A 919 26.47 -45.94 20.41
CA TRP A 919 25.64 -45.51 21.54
C TRP A 919 26.42 -44.95 22.74
N ASP A 920 27.70 -45.30 22.88
CA ASP A 920 28.57 -44.80 23.96
C ASP A 920 28.75 -43.28 23.87
N LYS A 921 28.81 -42.74 22.64
CA LYS A 921 29.11 -41.33 22.45
C LYS A 921 27.92 -40.41 22.78
N PRO A 922 26.69 -40.65 22.31
CA PRO A 922 25.52 -39.93 22.79
C PRO A 922 25.33 -40.04 24.31
N ALA A 923 25.60 -41.22 24.91
CA ALA A 923 25.55 -41.40 26.36
C ALA A 923 26.58 -40.51 27.09
N TRP A 924 27.81 -40.46 26.58
CA TRP A 924 28.85 -39.54 27.07
C TRP A 924 28.43 -38.06 26.92
N ALA A 925 27.91 -37.68 25.76
CA ALA A 925 27.48 -36.29 25.50
C ALA A 925 26.34 -35.87 26.44
N ARG A 926 25.38 -36.78 26.69
CA ARG A 926 24.35 -36.59 27.71
C ARG A 926 24.98 -36.40 29.09
N ALA A 927 25.90 -37.25 29.52
CA ALA A 927 26.56 -37.12 30.82
C ALA A 927 27.30 -35.77 30.96
N GLN A 928 27.99 -35.32 29.91
CA GLN A 928 28.63 -34.00 29.91
C GLN A 928 27.60 -32.87 29.98
N TRP A 929 26.50 -32.96 29.24
CA TRP A 929 25.44 -31.97 29.30
C TRP A 929 24.78 -31.91 30.66
N GLN A 930 24.49 -33.06 31.28
CA GLN A 930 23.93 -33.14 32.62
C GLN A 930 24.84 -32.42 33.64
N ARG A 931 26.16 -32.65 33.53
CA ARG A 931 27.18 -31.96 34.34
C ARG A 931 27.23 -30.45 34.09
N ILE A 932 27.20 -30.02 32.82
CA ILE A 932 27.33 -28.60 32.44
C ILE A 932 26.06 -27.81 32.77
N SER A 933 24.89 -28.40 32.54
CA SER A 933 23.59 -27.72 32.61
C SER A 933 22.90 -27.82 33.97
N GLY A 934 23.42 -28.65 34.88
CA GLY A 934 22.81 -28.89 36.18
C GLY A 934 21.50 -29.69 36.11
N GLY A 935 21.39 -30.67 35.22
CA GLY A 935 20.22 -31.56 35.17
C GLY A 935 19.29 -31.38 33.95
N LYS A 936 19.59 -30.53 32.97
CA LYS A 936 18.62 -30.17 31.92
C LYS A 936 18.38 -31.32 30.93
N PRO A 937 17.17 -31.44 30.35
CA PRO A 937 16.83 -32.52 29.42
C PRO A 937 17.76 -32.61 28.21
N PHE A 938 18.13 -33.84 27.83
CA PHE A 938 18.88 -34.18 26.62
C PHE A 938 18.09 -35.19 25.78
N LEU A 939 17.89 -34.85 24.51
CA LEU A 939 17.05 -35.63 23.60
C LEU A 939 17.87 -36.15 22.42
N ILE A 940 17.55 -37.35 21.97
CA ILE A 940 18.12 -37.91 20.73
C ILE A 940 17.12 -37.78 19.58
N LYS A 941 17.52 -37.16 18.47
CA LYS A 941 16.68 -36.97 17.28
C LYS A 941 17.14 -37.92 16.17
N GLY A 942 16.18 -38.32 15.33
CA GLY A 942 16.46 -39.23 14.22
C GLY A 942 16.12 -40.70 14.50
N ILE A 943 15.41 -40.98 15.61
CA ILE A 943 15.01 -42.34 15.97
C ILE A 943 13.87 -42.78 15.04
N GLN A 944 14.01 -43.96 14.42
CA GLN A 944 13.00 -44.55 13.52
C GLN A 944 12.62 -45.99 13.90
N ARG A 945 13.39 -46.65 14.76
CA ARG A 945 13.15 -48.03 15.18
C ARG A 945 12.82 -48.11 16.67
N VAL A 946 12.08 -49.16 17.03
CA VAL A 946 11.65 -49.42 18.42
C VAL A 946 12.84 -49.79 19.30
N ASP A 947 13.75 -50.64 18.82
CA ASP A 947 14.94 -51.07 19.55
C ASP A 947 15.88 -49.89 19.88
N ASP A 948 16.04 -48.96 18.94
CA ASP A 948 16.79 -47.71 19.21
C ASP A 948 16.10 -46.82 20.25
N ALA A 949 14.76 -46.77 20.25
CA ALA A 949 13.99 -46.01 21.23
C ALA A 949 14.04 -46.65 22.63
N GLU A 950 13.96 -47.98 22.72
CA GLU A 950 14.15 -48.75 23.95
C GLU A 950 15.56 -48.53 24.49
N LYS A 951 16.57 -48.57 23.62
CA LYS A 951 17.96 -48.32 24.01
C LYS A 951 18.15 -46.90 24.54
N ALA A 952 17.53 -45.89 23.93
CA ALA A 952 17.56 -44.52 24.45
C ALA A 952 16.90 -44.42 25.83
N ALA A 953 15.77 -45.11 26.05
CA ALA A 953 15.13 -45.17 27.36
C ALA A 953 16.01 -45.89 28.41
N ASP A 954 16.64 -47.01 28.05
CA ASP A 954 17.56 -47.76 28.93
C ASP A 954 18.79 -46.93 29.34
N LEU A 955 19.29 -46.09 28.43
CA LEU A 955 20.40 -45.17 28.68
C LEU A 955 19.98 -43.89 29.40
N GLY A 956 18.70 -43.76 29.76
CA GLY A 956 18.16 -42.69 30.57
C GLY A 956 18.02 -41.34 29.87
N PHE A 957 17.93 -41.31 28.54
CA PHE A 957 17.63 -40.05 27.82
C PHE A 957 16.26 -39.52 28.25
N GLU A 958 16.11 -38.19 28.36
CA GLU A 958 14.85 -37.59 28.82
C GLU A 958 13.78 -37.63 27.72
N GLY A 959 14.18 -37.60 26.45
CA GLY A 959 13.26 -37.69 25.33
C GLY A 959 13.91 -38.13 24.02
N ILE A 960 13.06 -38.43 23.05
CA ILE A 960 13.45 -38.74 21.67
C ILE A 960 12.64 -37.89 20.69
N VAL A 961 13.21 -37.62 19.52
CA VAL A 961 12.47 -37.08 18.37
C VAL A 961 12.41 -38.13 17.28
N VAL A 962 11.21 -38.67 17.05
CA VAL A 962 10.94 -39.59 15.95
C VAL A 962 10.95 -38.78 14.66
N SER A 963 12.00 -38.98 13.86
CA SER A 963 12.26 -38.15 12.68
C SER A 963 13.13 -38.87 11.66
N ASN A 964 12.81 -38.72 10.38
CA ASN A 964 13.67 -39.09 9.25
C ASN A 964 14.14 -37.84 8.49
N HIS A 965 14.14 -36.69 9.19
CA HIS A 965 14.52 -35.38 8.65
C HIS A 965 13.68 -34.97 7.44
N ALA A 966 12.36 -35.19 7.52
CA ALA A 966 11.40 -34.95 6.43
C ALA A 966 11.74 -35.68 5.13
N GLY A 967 12.46 -36.79 5.21
CA GLY A 967 12.92 -37.60 4.07
C GLY A 967 14.31 -37.24 3.53
N ARG A 968 15.11 -36.43 4.23
CA ARG A 968 16.46 -36.01 3.78
C ARG A 968 17.59 -37.01 4.08
N GLN A 969 17.37 -37.98 4.97
CA GLN A 969 18.43 -38.86 5.47
C GLN A 969 18.61 -40.13 4.63
N VAL A 970 17.53 -40.90 4.44
CA VAL A 970 17.54 -42.18 3.72
C VAL A 970 16.33 -42.22 2.80
N ASP A 971 16.55 -42.52 1.52
CA ASP A 971 15.46 -42.77 0.57
C ASP A 971 15.01 -44.23 0.64
N GLY A 972 13.70 -44.47 0.58
CA GLY A 972 13.10 -45.80 0.81
C GLY A 972 12.90 -46.16 2.29
N ALA A 973 13.06 -45.21 3.22
CA ALA A 973 12.77 -45.43 4.63
C ALA A 973 11.24 -45.39 4.90
N ILE A 974 10.82 -45.98 6.01
CA ILE A 974 9.43 -45.89 6.46
C ILE A 974 9.03 -44.43 6.77
N ALA A 975 7.73 -44.14 6.72
CA ALA A 975 7.21 -42.86 7.19
C ALA A 975 7.47 -42.71 8.70
N SER A 976 7.92 -41.53 9.14
CA SER A 976 8.19 -41.29 10.57
C SER A 976 6.92 -41.42 11.42
N LEU A 977 5.75 -41.14 10.87
CA LEU A 977 4.48 -41.27 11.58
C LEU A 977 4.15 -42.74 11.89
N ASP A 978 4.53 -43.65 10.98
CA ASP A 978 4.39 -45.10 11.19
C ASP A 978 5.38 -45.62 12.24
N ALA A 979 6.58 -45.03 12.28
CA ALA A 979 7.55 -45.28 13.35
C ALA A 979 7.04 -44.76 14.70
N LEU A 980 6.47 -43.56 14.73
CA LEU A 980 5.96 -42.91 15.94
C LEU A 980 4.95 -43.79 16.65
N GLU A 981 3.95 -44.31 15.94
CA GLU A 981 2.91 -45.17 16.54
C GLU A 981 3.54 -46.36 17.26
N ARG A 982 4.46 -47.07 16.59
CA ARG A 982 5.13 -48.26 17.16
C ARG A 982 6.06 -47.93 18.33
N ILE A 983 6.74 -46.79 18.25
CA ILE A 983 7.68 -46.33 19.27
C ILE A 983 6.93 -45.87 20.51
N ALA A 984 5.90 -45.04 20.35
CA ALA A 984 5.11 -44.51 21.45
C ALA A 984 4.42 -45.64 22.24
N GLU A 985 3.90 -46.67 21.56
CA GLU A 985 3.33 -47.86 22.21
C GLU A 985 4.32 -48.64 23.08
N LYS A 986 5.63 -48.56 22.81
CA LYS A 986 6.66 -49.34 23.50
C LYS A 986 7.41 -48.59 24.57
N VAL A 987 7.64 -47.29 24.38
CA VAL A 987 8.48 -46.49 25.30
C VAL A 987 7.80 -45.22 25.81
N GLY A 988 6.58 -44.90 25.39
CA GLY A 988 5.90 -43.63 25.72
C GLY A 988 5.73 -43.36 27.22
N ASP A 989 5.69 -44.40 28.05
CA ASP A 989 5.62 -44.30 29.52
C ASP A 989 6.99 -44.14 30.19
N ARG A 990 8.08 -44.39 29.46
CA ARG A 990 9.47 -44.41 29.95
C ARG A 990 10.29 -43.20 29.51
N ILE A 991 9.94 -42.61 28.37
CA ILE A 991 10.69 -41.50 27.75
C ILE A 991 9.73 -40.55 27.02
N VAL A 992 10.04 -39.25 27.01
CA VAL A 992 9.21 -38.27 26.29
C VAL A 992 9.40 -38.44 24.78
N VAL A 993 8.38 -38.97 24.10
CA VAL A 993 8.39 -39.13 22.65
C VAL A 993 7.88 -37.84 21.98
N THR A 994 8.70 -37.24 21.12
CA THR A 994 8.32 -36.07 20.31
C THR A 994 8.45 -36.41 18.82
N PHE A 995 7.84 -35.61 17.95
CA PHE A 995 7.73 -35.94 16.53
C PHE A 995 8.18 -34.80 15.62
N ASP A 996 8.87 -35.15 14.53
CA ASP A 996 9.26 -34.25 13.43
C ASP A 996 9.31 -35.06 12.14
N SER A 997 8.41 -34.83 11.19
CA SER A 997 8.60 -35.03 9.74
C SER A 997 7.26 -34.88 9.02
N GLY A 998 7.22 -34.07 7.96
CA GLY A 998 6.07 -34.01 7.06
C GLY A 998 4.86 -33.20 7.55
N VAL A 999 4.91 -32.55 8.71
CA VAL A 999 3.79 -31.73 9.26
C VAL A 999 3.53 -30.49 8.39
N ARG A 1000 2.25 -30.20 8.08
CA ARG A 1000 1.80 -29.08 7.22
C ARG A 1000 0.60 -28.29 7.76
N GLY A 1001 -0.04 -28.71 8.84
CA GLY A 1001 -1.17 -27.98 9.43
C GLY A 1001 -1.59 -28.54 10.79
N ALA A 1002 -2.67 -28.01 11.37
CA ALA A 1002 -3.15 -28.43 12.69
C ALA A 1002 -3.59 -29.90 12.73
N ALA A 1003 -4.21 -30.40 11.66
CA ALA A 1003 -4.64 -31.80 11.59
C ALA A 1003 -3.47 -32.78 11.71
N ASP A 1004 -2.33 -32.45 11.10
CA ASP A 1004 -1.11 -33.25 11.20
C ASP A 1004 -0.56 -33.22 12.64
N ILE A 1005 -0.63 -32.07 13.33
CA ILE A 1005 -0.21 -31.94 14.74
C ILE A 1005 -1.09 -32.83 15.62
N ILE A 1006 -2.42 -32.70 15.53
CA ILE A 1006 -3.36 -33.51 16.33
C ILE A 1006 -3.18 -35.01 16.05
N THR A 1007 -2.97 -35.39 14.80
CA THR A 1007 -2.72 -36.79 14.41
C THR A 1007 -1.47 -37.34 15.08
N ALA A 1008 -0.35 -36.60 15.06
CA ALA A 1008 0.88 -37.03 15.72
C ALA A 1008 0.71 -37.14 17.26
N LEU A 1009 -0.01 -36.18 17.88
CA LEU A 1009 -0.30 -36.23 19.31
C LEU A 1009 -1.18 -37.44 19.68
N ALA A 1010 -2.22 -37.73 18.89
CA ALA A 1010 -3.12 -38.86 19.09
C ALA A 1010 -2.41 -40.22 18.96
N LEU A 1011 -1.36 -40.30 18.12
CA LEU A 1011 -0.50 -41.48 17.99
C LEU A 1011 0.57 -41.60 19.08
N GLY A 1012 0.59 -40.69 20.06
CA GLY A 1012 1.43 -40.78 21.25
C GLY A 1012 2.63 -39.84 21.29
N ALA A 1013 2.75 -38.89 20.36
CA ALA A 1013 3.71 -37.79 20.54
C ALA A 1013 3.26 -36.86 21.68
N ARG A 1014 4.20 -36.41 22.50
CA ARG A 1014 3.98 -35.36 23.51
C ARG A 1014 4.18 -33.95 22.96
N PHE A 1015 4.88 -33.83 21.83
CA PHE A 1015 5.20 -32.55 21.21
C PHE A 1015 5.61 -32.72 19.75
N VAL A 1016 5.31 -31.71 18.92
CA VAL A 1016 5.52 -31.77 17.46
C VAL A 1016 6.42 -30.62 16.99
N PHE A 1017 7.42 -30.90 16.15
CA PHE A 1017 8.25 -29.87 15.54
C PHE A 1017 7.83 -29.57 14.09
N ILE A 1018 7.74 -28.29 13.76
CA ILE A 1018 7.31 -27.77 12.46
C ILE A 1018 8.54 -27.44 11.61
N GLY A 1019 8.65 -28.10 10.46
CA GLY A 1019 9.72 -27.91 9.47
C GLY A 1019 9.39 -26.83 8.44
N ARG A 1020 9.35 -27.18 7.15
CA ARG A 1020 9.38 -26.23 6.01
C ARG A 1020 8.42 -25.04 6.03
N LEU A 1021 7.26 -25.13 6.68
CA LEU A 1021 6.26 -24.04 6.71
C LEU A 1021 6.84 -22.68 7.10
N TRP A 1022 7.59 -22.60 8.22
CA TRP A 1022 8.14 -21.32 8.69
C TRP A 1022 9.32 -20.86 7.85
N ILE A 1023 10.04 -21.78 7.20
CA ILE A 1023 11.07 -21.43 6.21
C ILE A 1023 10.44 -20.75 5.01
N TRP A 1024 9.34 -21.29 4.49
CA TRP A 1024 8.63 -20.64 3.40
C TRP A 1024 8.15 -19.24 3.79
N GLY A 1025 7.59 -19.08 5.00
CA GLY A 1025 7.25 -17.77 5.54
C GLY A 1025 8.45 -16.81 5.62
N LEU A 1026 9.59 -17.30 6.14
CA LEU A 1026 10.84 -16.54 6.23
C LEU A 1026 11.33 -16.08 4.86
N SER A 1027 11.28 -16.97 3.86
CA SER A 1027 11.69 -16.68 2.47
C SER A 1027 10.78 -15.67 1.77
N ILE A 1028 9.50 -15.62 2.12
CA ILE A 1028 8.51 -14.77 1.44
C ILE A 1028 8.52 -13.34 1.98
N MET A 1029 8.51 -13.18 3.30
CA MET A 1029 8.35 -11.87 3.96
C MET A 1029 9.14 -11.74 5.26
N GLY A 1030 10.25 -12.47 5.42
CA GLY A 1030 11.11 -12.35 6.59
C GLY A 1030 10.36 -12.56 7.91
N GLU A 1031 10.56 -11.65 8.86
CA GLU A 1031 9.88 -11.67 10.16
C GLU A 1031 8.34 -11.72 10.04
N HIS A 1032 7.76 -10.95 9.12
CA HIS A 1032 6.31 -10.88 8.95
C HIS A 1032 5.75 -12.20 8.43
N GLY A 1033 6.44 -12.83 7.47
CA GLY A 1033 6.03 -14.13 6.94
C GLY A 1033 6.09 -15.24 7.99
N VAL A 1034 7.14 -15.28 8.82
CA VAL A 1034 7.21 -16.24 9.95
C VAL A 1034 6.07 -16.01 10.94
N ARG A 1035 5.78 -14.74 11.29
CA ARG A 1035 4.67 -14.39 12.19
C ARG A 1035 3.33 -14.80 11.62
N HIS A 1036 3.09 -14.57 10.33
CA HIS A 1036 1.87 -14.98 9.65
C HIS A 1036 1.72 -16.51 9.70
N VAL A 1037 2.78 -17.26 9.37
CA VAL A 1037 2.77 -18.73 9.40
C VAL A 1037 2.46 -19.25 10.81
N LEU A 1038 3.12 -18.73 11.84
CA LEU A 1038 2.93 -19.24 13.20
C LEU A 1038 1.59 -18.83 13.82
N LYS A 1039 1.12 -17.59 13.61
CA LYS A 1039 -0.20 -17.15 14.08
C LYS A 1039 -1.33 -17.90 13.38
N GLY A 1040 -1.21 -18.15 12.07
CA GLY A 1040 -2.20 -18.93 11.34
C GLY A 1040 -2.25 -20.39 11.78
N LEU A 1041 -1.11 -21.01 12.10
CA LEU A 1041 -1.08 -22.39 12.62
C LEU A 1041 -1.67 -22.50 14.04
N LEU A 1042 -1.46 -21.49 14.90
CA LEU A 1042 -2.12 -21.41 16.20
C LEU A 1042 -3.65 -21.28 16.06
N ALA A 1043 -4.11 -20.45 15.13
CA ALA A 1043 -5.54 -20.28 14.86
C ALA A 1043 -6.17 -21.55 14.28
N ASP A 1044 -5.49 -22.21 13.33
CA ASP A 1044 -5.91 -23.49 12.75
C ASP A 1044 -6.05 -24.57 13.83
N LEU A 1045 -5.10 -24.64 14.78
CA LEU A 1045 -5.17 -25.57 15.91
C LEU A 1045 -6.36 -25.30 16.82
N ASP A 1046 -6.60 -24.04 17.18
CA ASP A 1046 -7.74 -23.65 18.04
C ASP A 1046 -9.09 -23.95 17.37
N ILE A 1047 -9.20 -23.65 16.07
CA ILE A 1047 -10.41 -23.93 15.27
C ILE A 1047 -10.62 -25.44 15.16
N LEU A 1048 -9.58 -26.21 14.86
CA LEU A 1048 -9.68 -27.65 14.75
C LEU A 1048 -10.09 -28.28 16.08
N MET A 1049 -9.50 -27.84 17.21
CA MET A 1049 -9.92 -28.29 18.53
C MET A 1049 -11.39 -27.97 18.81
N ASN A 1050 -11.86 -26.78 18.42
CA ASN A 1050 -13.26 -26.41 18.54
C ASN A 1050 -14.18 -27.38 17.78
N VAL A 1051 -13.95 -27.55 16.48
CA VAL A 1051 -14.86 -28.33 15.61
C VAL A 1051 -14.71 -29.85 15.78
N ALA A 1052 -13.60 -30.32 16.36
CA ALA A 1052 -13.37 -31.71 16.70
C ALA A 1052 -13.85 -32.10 18.11
N GLY A 1053 -14.31 -31.14 18.92
CA GLY A 1053 -14.79 -31.40 20.29
C GLY A 1053 -13.68 -31.65 21.31
N ILE A 1054 -12.56 -30.92 21.21
CA ILE A 1054 -11.36 -31.06 22.05
C ILE A 1054 -11.24 -29.81 22.94
N GLN A 1055 -11.24 -29.99 24.27
CA GLN A 1055 -11.13 -28.86 25.21
C GLN A 1055 -9.67 -28.56 25.58
N LYS A 1056 -8.85 -29.58 25.81
CA LYS A 1056 -7.43 -29.44 26.17
C LYS A 1056 -6.57 -30.43 25.39
N ILE A 1057 -5.29 -30.12 25.24
CA ILE A 1057 -4.32 -31.00 24.56
C ILE A 1057 -4.30 -32.42 25.15
N GLY A 1058 -4.53 -32.55 26.47
CA GLY A 1058 -4.60 -33.85 27.15
C GLY A 1058 -5.79 -34.74 26.74
N ASP A 1059 -6.80 -34.20 26.05
CA ASP A 1059 -7.94 -34.99 25.55
C ASP A 1059 -7.61 -35.73 24.25
N ILE A 1060 -6.48 -35.40 23.61
CA ILE A 1060 -6.05 -35.99 22.33
C ILE A 1060 -5.43 -37.37 22.61
N ASN A 1061 -6.08 -38.41 22.09
CA ASN A 1061 -5.62 -39.80 22.19
C ASN A 1061 -6.01 -40.59 20.93
N LYS A 1062 -5.65 -41.87 20.87
CA LYS A 1062 -5.83 -42.72 19.69
C LYS A 1062 -7.30 -42.89 19.27
N ASP A 1063 -8.26 -42.75 20.20
CA ASP A 1063 -9.70 -42.87 19.92
C ASP A 1063 -10.24 -41.73 19.05
N LEU A 1064 -9.48 -40.62 18.93
CA LEU A 1064 -9.80 -39.52 18.03
C LEU A 1064 -9.54 -39.89 16.55
N LEU A 1065 -8.88 -41.01 16.26
CA LEU A 1065 -8.46 -41.38 14.92
C LEU A 1065 -9.12 -42.68 14.44
N GLU A 1066 -9.63 -42.65 13.20
CA GLU A 1066 -9.90 -43.84 12.41
C GLU A 1066 -8.78 -44.00 11.37
N SER A 1067 -8.18 -45.20 11.27
CA SER A 1067 -6.99 -45.42 10.46
C SER A 1067 -7.25 -46.45 9.37
N LEU A 1068 -6.94 -46.10 8.12
CA LEU A 1068 -7.00 -47.05 7.00
C LEU A 1068 -5.86 -48.10 7.10
N PRO A 1069 -5.97 -49.27 6.42
CA PRO A 1069 -4.93 -50.30 6.41
C PRO A 1069 -3.56 -49.78 5.94
N LYS A 1070 -2.47 -50.40 6.44
CA LYS A 1070 -1.07 -50.09 6.08
C LYS A 1070 -0.67 -50.67 4.70
N SER A 1071 -1.53 -50.58 3.69
CA SER A 1071 -1.24 -51.03 2.33
C SER A 1071 -0.60 -49.91 1.50
N TYR A 1072 0.66 -50.07 1.12
CA TYR A 1072 1.39 -49.13 0.28
C TYR A 1072 1.08 -49.34 -1.21
N ALA A 1073 -0.10 -48.91 -1.68
CA ALA A 1073 -0.25 -48.60 -3.10
C ALA A 1073 0.25 -47.17 -3.29
N LEU A 1074 1.50 -47.00 -3.76
CA LEU A 1074 2.01 -45.69 -4.15
C LEU A 1074 1.07 -45.12 -5.22
N VAL A 1075 0.20 -44.19 -4.84
CA VAL A 1075 -0.69 -43.52 -5.80
C VAL A 1075 0.20 -42.76 -6.77
N ALA A 1076 0.17 -43.17 -8.05
CA ALA A 1076 0.73 -42.41 -9.14
C ALA A 1076 -0.19 -41.23 -9.42
N GLU A 1077 -0.03 -40.14 -8.68
CA GLU A 1077 -0.20 -38.76 -9.15
C GLU A 1077 -0.17 -37.79 -7.97
N LYS A 1078 0.34 -36.58 -8.27
CA LYS A 1078 0.25 -35.39 -7.43
C LYS A 1078 -1.21 -35.20 -7.00
N SER A 1079 -1.57 -35.58 -5.78
CA SER A 1079 -2.86 -35.17 -5.25
C SER A 1079 -2.79 -33.66 -5.05
N LYS A 1080 -3.54 -32.93 -5.88
CA LYS A 1080 -4.02 -31.59 -5.53
C LYS A 1080 -4.87 -31.75 -4.26
N LEU A 1081 -4.28 -31.48 -3.09
CA LEU A 1081 -4.98 -31.36 -1.82
C LEU A 1081 -4.48 -30.11 -1.09
#